data_AF-A0A9Q0I9H2-F1
#
_entry.id   AF-A0A9Q0I9H2-F1
#
_cell.length_a   1.000
_cell.length_b   1.000
_cell.length_c   1.000
_cell.angle_alpha   90.00
_cell.angle_beta   90.00
_cell.angle_gamma   90.00
#
_symmetry.space_group_name_H-M   'P 1'
#
loop_
_entity.id
_entity.type
_entity.pdbx_description
1 polymer ?
#
loop_
_entity_poly.entity_id
_entity_poly.type
_entity_poly.pdbx_seq_one_letter_code
_entity_poly.pdbx_strand_id
1 'polypeptide(L)'
;MSNHLRYFLALALIQVVLSSGVFELKIHSFHTAHRICRRHRDCHIFFRICLKHPEDVISAEPPCTFGTGQTNVIRADHTSISSSDPIRVPFHFKWPGTFSLIIEAWNAESQTEYTDNQNNLVSRLATRRRLAIGEDWSQDVHFGEQSELRYSYHVFCDEYYFGDGCAEYCRPRDDTLGHYTCDEEGNRICLEGWKGNYCSEAICSADCSEKHGYCEAPGGCKCRMGWQGPSCTECVRYPGCLHGTCSQPWQCNCQEGWGGLFCDQDLNYCTNHRPCANGATCTNTGQGSYTCTCRPGYGGTNCELETNECDSNPCKNGGSCNDLENDYSCTCPQGFYGKNCEIIAMTCADGPCFNGGTCVEMMSGGYTCRCPPSYTGSNCEKKLDRCSNNPCLHGGECLDLGQSVLCRCQAGFTGANCQVNIDDCASVPCQNAGTCQDGVNDYTCSCTLGYTGKNCSVRSDACGVRPCQNGGTCFTHFTGPVCQCPTGFMGPSCEFTLQPALKPALRQTDQPSSAAVTASCVLAALAVALVAGIVVLRRRWRLRGRKQLSDKAVYNDLETVNGVVSGGGGCGGGGISEREAFLGPNGLFKISNSTARLSMALHAADSRPGYRHNHPADGSLARGERHCLSPGQDFMWRDEAALGSGMGMR
;
A
#
# COMPACT_ATOMS: atom_id res chain seq x y z
N MET A 1 27.05 56.36 38.33
CA MET A 1 28.04 56.60 37.26
C MET A 1 27.87 55.45 36.26
N SER A 2 27.70 55.59 34.97
CA SER A 2 27.43 56.66 34.01
C SER A 2 27.15 55.91 32.70
N ASN A 3 26.23 56.42 31.88
CA ASN A 3 26.08 56.12 30.45
C ASN A 3 25.68 54.70 30.00
N HIS A 4 24.38 54.48 29.88
CA HIS A 4 23.83 53.80 28.69
C HIS A 4 22.51 54.48 28.30
N LEU A 5 22.65 55.62 27.63
CA LEU A 5 21.59 56.25 26.85
C LEU A 5 22.14 56.44 25.43
N ARG A 6 21.29 56.18 24.44
CA ARG A 6 21.44 56.45 22.99
C ARG A 6 22.05 55.31 22.16
N TYR A 7 21.18 54.50 21.58
CA TYR A 7 21.22 54.13 20.15
C TYR A 7 19.79 53.73 19.73
N PHE A 8 18.89 54.71 19.68
CA PHE A 8 17.71 54.61 18.82
C PHE A 8 18.17 55.08 17.44
N LEU A 9 18.46 54.13 16.54
CA LEU A 9 18.50 54.39 15.11
C LEU A 9 17.06 54.69 14.68
N ALA A 10 16.70 55.98 14.72
CA ALA A 10 15.58 56.48 13.95
C ALA A 10 16.01 56.43 12.48
N LEU A 11 15.75 55.29 11.82
CA LEU A 11 15.54 55.28 10.39
C LEU A 11 14.30 56.14 10.14
N ALA A 12 14.54 57.42 9.91
CA ALA A 12 13.58 58.24 9.19
C ALA A 12 13.44 57.60 7.80
N LEU A 13 12.48 56.70 7.67
CA LEU A 13 11.83 56.41 6.41
C LEU A 13 11.32 57.75 5.91
N ILE A 14 12.13 58.43 5.11
CA ILE A 14 11.62 59.37 4.13
C ILE A 14 10.67 58.50 3.30
N GLN A 15 9.38 58.56 3.61
CA GLN A 15 8.37 58.14 2.66
C GLN A 15 8.60 59.04 1.45
N VAL A 16 9.36 58.53 0.49
CA VAL A 16 9.32 59.04 -0.87
C VAL A 16 7.90 58.71 -1.32
N VAL A 17 6.97 59.62 -1.03
CA VAL A 17 5.62 59.53 -1.57
C VAL A 17 5.84 59.64 -3.06
N LEU A 18 5.69 58.51 -3.76
CA LEU A 18 5.76 58.49 -5.22
C LEU A 18 4.65 59.40 -5.73
N SER A 19 4.99 60.29 -6.65
CA SER A 19 3.98 61.10 -7.33
C SER A 19 3.08 60.20 -8.17
N SER A 20 1.81 60.56 -8.22
CA SER A 20 0.83 59.92 -9.09
C SER A 20 0.87 60.54 -10.50
N GLY A 21 1.27 61.80 -10.57
CA GLY A 21 1.51 62.50 -11.82
C GLY A 21 2.20 63.83 -11.59
N VAL A 22 2.48 64.52 -12.70
CA VAL A 22 3.26 65.76 -12.70
C VAL A 22 2.52 66.82 -13.52
N PHE A 23 2.36 68.00 -12.92
CA PHE A 23 2.02 69.22 -13.66
C PHE A 23 3.31 69.88 -14.13
N GLU A 24 3.45 70.12 -15.42
CA GLU A 24 4.58 70.85 -15.98
C GLU A 24 4.14 72.15 -16.61
N LEU A 25 4.93 73.20 -16.37
CA LEU A 25 4.74 74.51 -16.99
C LEU A 25 6.06 75.03 -17.52
N LYS A 26 6.06 75.45 -18.79
CA LYS A 26 7.21 76.05 -19.46
C LYS A 26 6.89 77.47 -19.87
N ILE A 27 7.81 78.38 -19.59
CA ILE A 27 7.70 79.77 -20.04
C ILE A 27 8.47 79.90 -21.35
N HIS A 28 7.77 80.33 -22.39
CA HIS A 28 8.35 80.54 -23.72
C HIS A 28 8.90 81.94 -23.87
N SER A 29 8.19 82.95 -23.38
CA SER A 29 8.71 84.31 -23.38
C SER A 29 8.00 85.17 -22.36
N PHE A 30 8.71 86.14 -21.80
CA PHE A 30 8.10 87.20 -21.01
C PHE A 30 8.68 88.54 -21.45
N HIS A 31 7.81 89.53 -21.63
CA HIS A 31 8.16 90.89 -22.01
C HIS A 31 7.47 91.88 -21.07
N THR A 32 8.14 92.96 -20.69
CA THR A 32 7.56 94.01 -19.85
C THR A 32 7.99 95.41 -20.30
N ALA A 33 7.07 96.37 -20.22
CA ALA A 33 7.34 97.78 -20.49
C ALA A 33 8.19 98.44 -19.39
N HIS A 34 8.17 97.88 -18.17
CA HIS A 34 9.02 98.32 -17.07
C HIS A 34 10.39 97.64 -17.14
N ARG A 35 11.46 98.38 -16.82
CA ARG A 35 12.80 97.77 -16.77
C ARG A 35 12.84 96.77 -15.62
N ILE A 36 13.23 95.53 -15.92
CA ILE A 36 13.42 94.46 -14.93
C ILE A 36 14.53 94.84 -13.92
N CYS A 37 15.45 95.72 -14.32
CA CYS A 37 16.70 96.01 -13.62
C CYS A 37 17.14 97.47 -13.84
N ARG A 38 17.89 98.02 -12.88
CA ARG A 38 18.52 99.36 -13.00
C ARG A 38 19.74 99.30 -13.93
N ARG A 39 20.06 100.44 -14.57
CA ARG A 39 21.06 100.63 -15.65
C ARG A 39 22.51 100.18 -15.38
N HIS A 40 22.80 99.65 -14.18
CA HIS A 40 24.14 99.23 -13.71
C HIS A 40 24.18 97.82 -13.07
N ARG A 41 23.12 97.00 -13.19
CA ARG A 41 23.11 95.62 -12.67
C ARG A 41 22.70 94.62 -13.74
N ASP A 42 23.25 93.40 -13.63
CA ASP A 42 22.81 92.24 -14.40
C ASP A 42 21.37 91.88 -14.01
N CYS A 43 20.53 91.66 -15.02
CA CYS A 43 19.10 91.43 -14.85
C CYS A 43 18.87 89.94 -14.64
N HIS A 44 18.34 89.58 -13.47
CA HIS A 44 18.04 88.20 -13.12
C HIS A 44 16.56 88.11 -12.75
N ILE A 45 15.88 87.12 -13.31
CA ILE A 45 14.46 86.90 -13.08
C ILE A 45 14.24 85.42 -12.77
N PHE A 46 13.31 85.11 -11.89
CA PHE A 46 12.81 83.75 -11.73
C PHE A 46 11.30 83.79 -11.68
N PHE A 47 10.70 82.66 -12.00
CA PHE A 47 9.25 82.51 -11.95
C PHE A 47 8.89 81.54 -10.84
N ARG A 48 7.89 81.93 -10.05
CA ARG A 48 7.27 81.09 -9.05
C ARG A 48 5.85 80.78 -9.50
N ILE A 49 5.48 79.51 -9.42
CA ILE A 49 4.11 79.08 -9.65
C ILE A 49 3.51 78.55 -8.36
N CYS A 50 2.24 78.88 -8.16
CA CYS A 50 1.42 78.40 -7.07
C CYS A 50 0.17 77.77 -7.68
N LEU A 51 0.01 76.46 -7.46
CA LEU A 51 -1.18 75.72 -7.87
C LEU A 51 -2.07 75.50 -6.65
N LYS A 52 -3.36 75.73 -6.82
CA LYS A 52 -4.36 75.48 -5.78
C LYS A 52 -5.69 75.02 -6.39
N HIS A 53 -6.57 74.56 -5.51
CA HIS A 53 -7.96 74.25 -5.83
C HIS A 53 -8.67 75.42 -6.54
N PRO A 54 -9.70 75.14 -7.38
CA PRO A 54 -10.41 76.17 -8.12
C PRO A 54 -11.15 77.12 -7.17
N GLU A 55 -10.85 78.41 -7.28
CA GLU A 55 -11.53 79.50 -6.55
C GLU A 55 -12.32 80.34 -7.57
N ASP A 56 -13.50 80.83 -7.19
CA ASP A 56 -14.29 81.72 -8.06
C ASP A 56 -13.71 83.14 -8.10
N VAL A 57 -13.08 83.57 -7.00
CA VAL A 57 -12.24 84.77 -6.91
C VAL A 57 -10.86 84.33 -6.45
N ILE A 58 -9.88 84.41 -7.34
CA ILE A 58 -8.56 83.80 -7.13
C ILE A 58 -7.73 84.67 -6.19
N SER A 59 -7.43 84.17 -5.00
CA SER A 59 -6.48 84.82 -4.09
C SER A 59 -5.05 84.48 -4.50
N ALA A 60 -4.18 85.47 -4.55
CA ALA A 60 -2.75 85.26 -4.80
C ALA A 60 -1.99 84.77 -3.54
N GLU A 61 -2.64 84.78 -2.37
CA GLU A 61 -2.00 84.44 -1.10
C GLU A 61 -1.88 82.92 -0.92
N PRO A 62 -0.86 82.43 -0.17
CA PRO A 62 -0.79 81.04 0.27
C PRO A 62 -2.06 80.63 1.06
N PRO A 63 -2.46 79.34 1.08
CA PRO A 63 -1.66 78.17 0.68
C PRO A 63 -1.83 77.72 -0.78
N CYS A 64 -0.75 77.22 -1.37
CA CYS A 64 -0.75 76.57 -2.68
C CYS A 64 -1.08 75.08 -2.50
N THR A 65 -2.38 74.75 -2.47
CA THR A 65 -2.85 73.43 -2.04
C THR A 65 -2.42 72.27 -2.94
N PHE A 66 -2.08 72.53 -4.21
CA PHE A 66 -1.55 71.52 -5.14
C PHE A 66 -0.03 71.57 -5.27
N GLY A 67 0.62 72.46 -4.53
CA GLY A 67 2.07 72.63 -4.53
C GLY A 67 2.54 73.92 -5.20
N THR A 68 3.84 74.16 -5.04
CA THR A 68 4.55 75.27 -5.65
C THR A 68 5.70 74.74 -6.48
N GLY A 69 6.02 75.44 -7.56
CA GLY A 69 7.23 75.20 -8.33
C GLY A 69 7.93 76.52 -8.62
N GLN A 70 9.22 76.46 -8.93
CA GLN A 70 9.97 77.63 -9.34
C GLN A 70 11.00 77.28 -10.41
N THR A 71 11.34 78.24 -11.27
CA THR A 71 12.45 78.10 -12.20
C THR A 71 13.78 78.30 -11.47
N ASN A 72 14.87 77.87 -12.11
CA ASN A 72 16.19 78.41 -11.81
C ASN A 72 16.19 79.94 -12.05
N VAL A 73 17.15 80.65 -11.46
CA VAL A 73 17.33 82.08 -11.75
C VAL A 73 17.85 82.22 -13.18
N ILE A 74 17.13 82.99 -14.01
CA ILE A 74 17.40 83.14 -15.44
C ILE A 74 17.94 84.54 -15.70
N ARG A 75 18.97 84.63 -16.54
CA ARG A 75 19.49 85.92 -17.02
C ARG A 75 18.50 86.49 -18.03
N ALA A 76 18.01 87.70 -17.78
CA ALA A 76 17.06 88.40 -18.64
C ALA A 76 17.74 89.57 -19.37
N ASP A 77 17.18 89.96 -20.51
CA ASP A 77 17.44 91.29 -21.08
C ASP A 77 16.71 92.36 -20.26
N HIS A 78 16.98 93.64 -20.52
CA HIS A 78 16.37 94.75 -19.76
C HIS A 78 14.84 94.71 -19.68
N THR A 79 14.18 94.09 -20.66
CA THR A 79 12.73 94.07 -20.82
C THR A 79 12.16 92.70 -21.22
N SER A 80 12.98 91.66 -21.41
CA SER A 80 12.48 90.38 -21.91
C SER A 80 13.32 89.14 -21.55
N ILE A 81 12.71 87.97 -21.69
CA ILE A 81 13.33 86.65 -21.61
C ILE A 81 12.80 85.75 -22.75
N SER A 82 13.65 84.83 -23.22
CA SER A 82 13.40 84.02 -24.42
C SER A 82 13.01 82.56 -24.14
N SER A 83 13.23 82.00 -22.95
CA SER A 83 12.73 80.68 -22.52
C SER A 83 13.09 80.38 -21.06
N SER A 84 12.38 79.45 -20.43
CA SER A 84 12.74 78.84 -19.14
C SER A 84 12.86 77.31 -19.24
N ASP A 85 13.55 76.71 -18.27
CA ASP A 85 13.37 75.29 -17.97
C ASP A 85 11.91 75.03 -17.51
N PRO A 86 11.34 73.85 -17.82
CA PRO A 86 10.01 73.48 -17.33
C PRO A 86 10.00 73.38 -15.79
N ILE A 87 9.00 74.02 -15.20
CA ILE A 87 8.70 73.92 -13.78
C ILE A 87 7.84 72.69 -13.57
N ARG A 88 8.26 71.77 -12.69
CA ARG A 88 7.55 70.53 -12.37
C ARG A 88 6.92 70.63 -10.98
N VAL A 89 5.63 70.30 -10.87
CA VAL A 89 4.91 70.20 -9.60
C VAL A 89 4.33 68.79 -9.50
N PRO A 90 5.01 67.86 -8.80
CA PRO A 90 4.47 66.52 -8.58
C PRO A 90 3.26 66.59 -7.65
N PHE A 91 2.27 65.73 -7.90
CA PHE A 91 1.10 65.58 -7.04
C PHE A 91 0.86 64.10 -6.68
N HIS A 92 0.11 63.88 -5.59
CA HIS A 92 -0.16 62.53 -5.04
C HIS A 92 -1.67 62.26 -4.87
N PHE A 93 -2.51 63.08 -5.50
CA PHE A 93 -3.97 63.04 -5.40
C PHE A 93 -4.59 62.93 -6.79
N LYS A 94 -5.86 62.50 -6.85
CA LYS A 94 -6.59 62.45 -8.12
C LYS A 94 -6.67 63.84 -8.75
N TRP A 95 -6.14 64.00 -9.96
CA TRP A 95 -6.16 65.27 -10.66
C TRP A 95 -7.61 65.75 -10.86
N PRO A 96 -7.98 66.95 -10.37
CA PRO A 96 -9.37 67.41 -10.37
C PRO A 96 -9.83 67.95 -11.73
N GLY A 97 -8.95 68.06 -12.72
CA GLY A 97 -9.23 68.66 -14.02
C GLY A 97 -9.35 70.18 -14.01
N THR A 98 -9.76 70.80 -12.89
CA THR A 98 -9.87 72.26 -12.73
C THR A 98 -8.99 72.75 -11.59
N PHE A 99 -8.30 73.87 -11.81
CA PHE A 99 -7.32 74.42 -10.87
C PHE A 99 -7.19 75.93 -11.02
N SER A 100 -6.68 76.58 -9.97
CA SER A 100 -6.23 77.97 -10.03
C SER A 100 -4.72 78.02 -10.19
N LEU A 101 -4.26 78.73 -11.20
CA LEU A 101 -2.84 78.91 -11.53
C LEU A 101 -2.45 80.35 -11.24
N ILE A 102 -1.45 80.51 -10.38
CA ILE A 102 -0.81 81.78 -10.14
C ILE A 102 0.63 81.68 -10.63
N ILE A 103 1.04 82.59 -11.51
CA ILE A 103 2.42 82.72 -12.00
C ILE A 103 2.93 84.10 -11.61
N GLU A 104 4.04 84.14 -10.89
CA GLU A 104 4.68 85.37 -10.46
C GLU A 104 6.07 85.47 -11.05
N ALA A 105 6.36 86.62 -11.64
CA ALA A 105 7.68 86.98 -12.13
C ALA A 105 8.39 87.83 -11.07
N TRP A 106 9.53 87.35 -10.57
CA TRP A 106 10.27 87.97 -9.48
C TRP A 106 11.66 88.40 -9.94
N ASN A 107 12.08 89.59 -9.56
CA ASN A 107 13.44 90.07 -9.74
C ASN A 107 14.36 89.41 -8.69
N ALA A 108 15.43 88.76 -9.13
CA ALA A 108 16.43 88.15 -8.24
C ALA A 108 17.57 89.13 -7.96
N GLU A 109 17.95 89.29 -6.69
CA GLU A 109 19.05 90.16 -6.30
C GLU A 109 20.44 89.54 -6.59
N SER A 110 20.52 88.20 -6.63
CA SER A 110 21.72 87.43 -6.95
C SER A 110 21.37 86.13 -7.71
N GLN A 111 22.38 85.42 -8.22
CA GLN A 111 22.20 84.18 -8.98
C GLN A 111 21.68 83.00 -8.13
N THR A 112 21.67 83.12 -6.80
CA THR A 112 21.40 82.00 -5.88
C THR A 112 20.40 82.33 -4.77
N GLU A 113 19.92 83.56 -4.67
CA GLU A 113 19.12 84.02 -3.54
C GLU A 113 17.70 84.42 -3.99
N TYR A 114 16.72 83.63 -3.54
CA TYR A 114 15.30 83.89 -3.76
C TYR A 114 14.83 84.92 -2.73
N THR A 115 14.45 86.12 -3.20
CA THR A 115 13.98 87.19 -2.31
C THR A 115 12.45 87.26 -2.33
N ASP A 116 11.80 86.97 -1.20
CA ASP A 116 10.33 87.12 -1.01
C ASP A 116 9.89 88.58 -0.72
N ASN A 117 10.72 89.58 -1.06
CA ASN A 117 10.42 90.98 -0.83
C ASN A 117 9.39 91.49 -1.86
N GLN A 118 8.19 91.90 -1.43
CA GLN A 118 7.10 92.33 -2.33
C GLN A 118 7.49 93.43 -3.34
N ASN A 119 8.51 94.24 -3.02
CA ASN A 119 9.05 95.26 -3.92
C ASN A 119 9.77 94.68 -5.17
N ASN A 120 10.08 93.38 -5.17
CA ASN A 120 10.77 92.68 -6.27
C ASN A 120 9.80 91.93 -7.19
N LEU A 121 8.48 91.97 -6.93
CA LEU A 121 7.47 91.40 -7.81
C LEU A 121 7.33 92.25 -9.08
N VAL A 122 7.58 91.64 -10.24
CA VAL A 122 7.53 92.31 -11.55
C VAL A 122 6.15 92.22 -12.18
N SER A 123 5.56 91.03 -12.14
CA SER A 123 4.23 90.76 -12.72
C SER A 123 3.61 89.55 -12.05
N ARG A 124 2.28 89.54 -11.97
CA ARG A 124 1.50 88.44 -11.42
C ARG A 124 0.33 88.14 -12.34
N LEU A 125 0.19 86.87 -12.68
CA LEU A 125 -0.97 86.28 -13.32
C LEU A 125 -1.71 85.42 -12.28
N ALA A 126 -3.02 85.58 -12.18
CA ALA A 126 -3.90 84.67 -11.46
C ALA A 126 -5.06 84.27 -12.37
N THR A 127 -5.19 82.99 -12.71
CA THR A 127 -6.20 82.50 -13.66
C THR A 127 -6.75 81.13 -13.28
N ARG A 128 -8.02 80.88 -13.62
CA ARG A 128 -8.66 79.58 -13.45
C ARG A 128 -8.62 78.83 -14.77
N ARG A 129 -8.15 77.59 -14.74
CA ARG A 129 -8.00 76.75 -15.93
C ARG A 129 -8.62 75.38 -15.73
N ARG A 130 -8.98 74.77 -16.84
CA ARG A 130 -9.38 73.36 -16.93
C ARG A 130 -8.40 72.68 -17.87
N LEU A 131 -7.83 71.57 -17.43
CA LEU A 131 -6.87 70.78 -18.18
C LEU A 131 -7.14 69.30 -17.94
N ALA A 132 -7.36 68.56 -19.02
CA ALA A 132 -7.39 67.11 -19.00
C ALA A 132 -5.95 66.56 -19.03
N ILE A 133 -5.78 65.33 -18.57
CA ILE A 133 -4.49 64.65 -18.61
C ILE A 133 -4.12 64.36 -20.07
N GLY A 134 -2.85 64.57 -20.42
CA GLY A 134 -2.31 64.31 -21.75
C GLY A 134 -0.87 64.77 -21.91
N GLU A 135 -0.17 64.18 -22.87
CA GLU A 135 1.19 64.59 -23.24
C GLU A 135 1.22 65.91 -24.04
N ASP A 136 0.06 66.32 -24.58
CA ASP A 136 -0.07 67.53 -25.39
C ASP A 136 0.02 68.81 -24.55
N TRP A 137 0.89 69.73 -25.00
CA TRP A 137 1.09 71.03 -24.35
C TRP A 137 -0.05 72.01 -24.67
N SER A 138 -0.75 72.47 -23.63
CA SER A 138 -1.70 73.58 -23.75
C SER A 138 -0.94 74.91 -23.70
N GLN A 139 -0.99 75.70 -24.77
CA GLN A 139 -0.32 77.00 -24.85
C GLN A 139 -1.29 78.14 -24.56
N ASP A 140 -0.81 79.16 -23.86
CA ASP A 140 -1.59 80.34 -23.51
C ASP A 140 -0.72 81.61 -23.47
N VAL A 141 -1.38 82.77 -23.58
CA VAL A 141 -0.75 84.09 -23.54
C VAL A 141 -1.52 84.98 -22.59
N HIS A 142 -0.81 85.56 -21.62
CA HIS A 142 -1.38 86.52 -20.69
C HIS A 142 -0.85 87.92 -20.96
N PHE A 143 -1.78 88.87 -21.11
CA PHE A 143 -1.50 90.29 -21.20
C PHE A 143 -1.87 90.93 -19.86
N GLY A 144 -0.86 91.28 -19.06
CA GLY A 144 -1.02 92.17 -17.91
C GLY A 144 -1.05 93.63 -18.36
N GLU A 145 -1.22 94.56 -17.43
CA GLU A 145 -1.28 96.01 -17.75
C GLU A 145 -0.06 96.49 -18.56
N GLN A 146 1.11 95.91 -18.29
CA GLN A 146 2.40 96.31 -18.86
C GLN A 146 3.35 95.14 -19.12
N SER A 147 2.83 93.90 -19.19
CA SER A 147 3.63 92.70 -19.43
C SER A 147 2.91 91.69 -20.31
N GLU A 148 3.64 90.97 -21.14
CA GLU A 148 3.17 89.85 -21.94
C GLU A 148 3.90 88.58 -21.51
N LEU A 149 3.17 87.54 -21.10
CA LEU A 149 3.70 86.23 -20.71
C LEU A 149 3.15 85.16 -21.65
N ARG A 150 4.05 84.45 -22.35
CA ARG A 150 3.73 83.28 -23.17
C ARG A 150 4.23 82.03 -22.46
N TYR A 151 3.32 81.09 -22.20
CA TYR A 151 3.63 79.89 -21.45
C TYR A 151 2.82 78.71 -21.99
N SER A 152 3.30 77.50 -21.74
CA SER A 152 2.56 76.27 -22.00
C SER A 152 2.58 75.38 -20.79
N TYR A 153 1.55 74.58 -20.61
CA TYR A 153 1.45 73.66 -19.49
C TYR A 153 0.70 72.39 -19.90
N HIS A 154 1.02 71.29 -19.25
CA HIS A 154 0.32 70.00 -19.40
C HIS A 154 0.43 69.18 -18.11
N VAL A 155 -0.36 68.11 -18.04
CA VAL A 155 -0.39 67.19 -16.89
C VAL A 155 -0.38 65.78 -17.44
N PHE A 156 0.55 64.96 -16.94
CA PHE A 156 0.65 63.55 -17.30
C PHE A 156 0.83 62.70 -16.04
N CYS A 157 0.54 61.42 -16.18
CA CYS A 157 0.68 60.46 -15.09
C CYS A 157 2.10 59.92 -15.00
N ASP A 158 2.52 59.60 -13.78
CA ASP A 158 3.77 58.87 -13.58
C ASP A 158 3.64 57.42 -14.05
N GLU A 159 4.77 56.74 -14.18
CA GLU A 159 4.81 55.34 -14.59
C GLU A 159 3.89 54.48 -13.72
N TYR A 160 3.08 53.63 -14.36
CA TYR A 160 2.08 52.75 -13.75
C TYR A 160 0.82 53.45 -13.19
N TYR A 161 0.66 54.77 -13.34
CA TYR A 161 -0.58 55.47 -13.02
C TYR A 161 -1.40 55.77 -14.28
N PHE A 162 -2.71 55.55 -14.21
CA PHE A 162 -3.63 55.60 -15.34
C PHE A 162 -4.93 56.33 -14.99
N GLY A 163 -5.77 56.48 -16.03
CA GLY A 163 -7.08 57.11 -15.99
C GLY A 163 -7.01 58.64 -16.00
N ASP A 164 -8.18 59.27 -16.17
CA ASP A 164 -8.34 60.73 -16.35
C ASP A 164 -7.90 61.59 -15.16
N GLY A 165 -7.46 60.96 -14.07
CA GLY A 165 -7.00 61.61 -12.84
C GLY A 165 -5.66 61.12 -12.29
N CYS A 166 -4.93 60.24 -12.98
CA CYS A 166 -3.78 59.50 -12.44
C CYS A 166 -4.06 58.82 -11.08
N ALA A 167 -5.26 58.27 -10.91
CA ALA A 167 -5.66 57.66 -9.63
C ALA A 167 -5.51 56.14 -9.63
N GLU A 168 -5.52 55.52 -10.81
CA GLU A 168 -5.51 54.07 -10.97
C GLU A 168 -4.07 53.58 -11.08
N TYR A 169 -3.62 52.76 -10.13
CA TYR A 169 -2.26 52.20 -10.14
C TYR A 169 -2.27 50.76 -10.66
N CYS A 170 -1.54 50.51 -11.74
CA CYS A 170 -1.37 49.18 -12.31
C CYS A 170 0.06 48.95 -12.81
N ARG A 171 0.74 47.98 -12.20
CA ARG A 171 2.04 47.50 -12.67
C ARG A 171 1.92 46.04 -13.08
N PRO A 172 2.25 45.68 -14.33
CA PRO A 172 2.21 44.29 -14.79
C PRO A 172 3.03 43.36 -13.89
N ARG A 173 2.53 42.13 -13.70
CA ARG A 173 3.11 41.16 -12.75
C ARG A 173 2.86 39.72 -13.21
N ASP A 174 3.83 38.85 -12.95
CA ASP A 174 3.73 37.41 -13.15
C ASP A 174 4.47 36.67 -12.02
N ASP A 175 3.87 36.68 -10.82
CA ASP A 175 4.42 36.02 -9.63
C ASP A 175 3.30 35.57 -8.68
N THR A 176 3.66 35.08 -7.49
CA THR A 176 2.70 34.54 -6.50
C THR A 176 1.61 35.53 -6.06
N LEU A 177 1.80 36.85 -6.24
CA LEU A 177 0.81 37.87 -5.90
C LEU A 177 -0.17 38.16 -7.02
N GLY A 178 0.09 37.72 -8.26
CA GLY A 178 -0.82 37.86 -9.39
C GLY A 178 -0.17 37.73 -10.75
N HIS A 179 -0.99 37.39 -11.74
CA HIS A 179 -0.61 37.11 -13.12
C HIS A 179 -1.44 37.98 -14.08
N TYR A 180 -0.99 39.21 -14.34
CA TYR A 180 -1.75 40.18 -15.13
C TYR A 180 -0.90 41.24 -15.86
N THR A 181 -1.49 41.78 -16.93
CA THR A 181 -1.05 43.01 -17.59
C THR A 181 -2.01 44.16 -17.28
N CYS A 182 -1.65 45.38 -17.68
CA CYS A 182 -2.48 46.58 -17.49
C CYS A 182 -2.98 47.07 -18.85
N ASP A 183 -4.25 47.48 -18.93
CA ASP A 183 -4.79 48.18 -20.11
C ASP A 183 -4.52 49.69 -20.06
N GLU A 184 -5.07 50.43 -21.03
CA GLU A 184 -4.88 51.88 -21.15
C GLU A 184 -5.57 52.67 -20.03
N GLU A 185 -6.61 52.10 -19.41
CA GLU A 185 -7.34 52.68 -18.29
C GLU A 185 -6.75 52.30 -16.92
N GLY A 186 -5.80 51.36 -16.87
CA GLY A 186 -5.17 50.86 -15.65
C GLY A 186 -5.91 49.68 -15.00
N ASN A 187 -6.84 49.03 -15.69
CA ASN A 187 -7.44 47.79 -15.24
C ASN A 187 -6.47 46.61 -15.44
N ARG A 188 -6.62 45.61 -14.58
CA ARG A 188 -5.83 44.37 -14.64
C ARG A 188 -6.47 43.40 -15.62
N ILE A 189 -5.73 43.02 -16.65
CA ILE A 189 -6.11 41.94 -17.57
C ILE A 189 -5.37 40.69 -17.12
N CYS A 190 -6.12 39.69 -16.62
CA CYS A 190 -5.52 38.43 -16.20
C CYS A 190 -4.89 37.69 -17.38
N LEU A 191 -3.71 37.11 -17.14
CA LEU A 191 -3.08 36.20 -18.08
C LEU A 191 -3.95 34.96 -18.28
N GLU A 192 -3.77 34.28 -19.41
CA GLU A 192 -4.53 33.08 -19.74
C GLU A 192 -4.45 32.04 -18.62
N GLY A 193 -5.62 31.56 -18.18
CA GLY A 193 -5.72 30.59 -17.10
C GLY A 193 -5.77 31.18 -15.69
N TRP A 194 -5.83 32.51 -15.52
CA TRP A 194 -5.96 33.18 -14.22
C TRP A 194 -7.23 34.02 -14.12
N LYS A 195 -7.76 34.18 -12.90
CA LYS A 195 -8.98 34.94 -12.60
C LYS A 195 -8.91 35.63 -11.24
N GLY A 196 -9.97 36.38 -10.93
CA GLY A 196 -10.14 37.12 -9.68
C GLY A 196 -9.58 38.55 -9.77
N ASN A 197 -9.86 39.37 -8.76
CA ASN A 197 -9.57 40.82 -8.79
C ASN A 197 -8.07 41.17 -8.89
N TYR A 198 -7.21 40.22 -8.50
CA TYR A 198 -5.75 40.33 -8.55
C TYR A 198 -5.11 39.29 -9.49
N CYS A 199 -5.93 38.54 -10.24
CA CYS A 199 -5.47 37.49 -11.15
C CYS A 199 -4.53 36.48 -10.48
N SER A 200 -4.83 36.13 -9.23
CA SER A 200 -4.05 35.19 -8.41
C SER A 200 -4.75 33.84 -8.24
N GLU A 201 -6.00 33.71 -8.68
CA GLU A 201 -6.73 32.45 -8.65
C GLU A 201 -6.56 31.73 -9.99
N ALA A 202 -6.08 30.49 -9.97
CA ALA A 202 -5.98 29.67 -11.16
C ALA A 202 -7.37 29.22 -11.65
N ILE A 203 -7.55 29.19 -12.97
CA ILE A 203 -8.71 28.59 -13.63
C ILE A 203 -8.44 27.09 -13.76
N CYS A 204 -9.27 26.30 -13.08
CA CYS A 204 -9.12 24.84 -13.07
C CYS A 204 -9.52 24.23 -14.41
N SER A 205 -9.17 22.95 -14.61
CA SER A 205 -9.66 22.18 -15.75
C SER A 205 -11.20 22.25 -15.84
N ALA A 206 -11.74 22.28 -17.06
CA ALA A 206 -13.18 22.42 -17.32
C ALA A 206 -14.02 21.29 -16.66
N ASP A 207 -13.45 20.09 -16.54
CA ASP A 207 -14.11 18.93 -15.95
C ASP A 207 -13.93 18.85 -14.42
N CYS A 208 -13.21 19.80 -13.81
CA CYS A 208 -12.92 19.78 -12.38
C CYS A 208 -14.16 20.16 -11.57
N SER A 209 -14.50 19.34 -10.57
CA SER A 209 -15.64 19.61 -9.68
C SER A 209 -15.49 20.94 -8.94
N GLU A 210 -16.49 21.81 -9.05
CA GLU A 210 -16.50 23.09 -8.33
C GLU A 210 -16.58 22.93 -6.80
N LYS A 211 -17.23 21.85 -6.34
CA LYS A 211 -17.40 21.58 -4.90
C LYS A 211 -16.22 20.82 -4.31
N HIS A 212 -15.69 19.86 -5.06
CA HIS A 212 -14.79 18.84 -4.55
C HIS A 212 -13.38 18.93 -5.12
N GLY A 213 -13.19 19.73 -6.17
CA GLY A 213 -11.90 20.06 -6.77
C GLY A 213 -11.42 21.46 -6.40
N TYR A 214 -10.13 21.68 -6.58
CA TYR A 214 -9.47 22.98 -6.60
C TYR A 214 -8.19 22.90 -7.43
N CYS A 215 -7.58 24.02 -7.81
CA CYS A 215 -6.36 24.02 -8.59
C CYS A 215 -5.39 25.09 -8.05
N GLU A 216 -4.11 24.76 -8.08
CA GLU A 216 -3.01 25.68 -7.72
C GLU A 216 -2.34 26.26 -8.98
N ALA A 217 -2.53 25.60 -10.13
CA ALA A 217 -2.03 26.01 -11.41
C ALA A 217 -3.13 25.87 -12.48
N PRO A 218 -3.12 26.71 -13.52
CA PRO A 218 -4.11 26.66 -14.58
C PRO A 218 -4.22 25.28 -15.22
N GLY A 219 -5.45 24.83 -15.49
CA GLY A 219 -5.71 23.52 -16.11
C GLY A 219 -5.50 22.30 -15.19
N GLY A 220 -5.05 22.51 -13.94
CA GLY A 220 -4.97 21.44 -12.95
C GLY A 220 -6.33 21.10 -12.32
N CYS A 221 -6.40 19.94 -11.65
CA CYS A 221 -7.48 19.59 -10.74
C CYS A 221 -6.92 18.73 -9.59
N LYS A 222 -6.98 19.25 -8.37
CA LYS A 222 -6.64 18.57 -7.13
C LYS A 222 -7.90 18.34 -6.33
N CYS A 223 -8.03 17.15 -5.75
CA CYS A 223 -9.23 16.77 -5.03
C CYS A 223 -9.14 17.12 -3.54
N ARG A 224 -10.26 17.58 -2.99
CA ARG A 224 -10.44 17.71 -1.55
C ARG A 224 -10.45 16.33 -0.90
N MET A 225 -10.13 16.30 0.40
CA MET A 225 -10.10 15.05 1.16
C MET A 225 -11.41 14.27 1.02
N GLY A 226 -11.30 12.98 0.69
CA GLY A 226 -12.44 12.10 0.48
C GLY A 226 -12.94 12.00 -0.97
N TRP A 227 -12.35 12.74 -1.90
CA TRP A 227 -12.67 12.69 -3.33
C TRP A 227 -11.43 12.31 -4.16
N GLN A 228 -11.67 11.69 -5.31
CA GLN A 228 -10.64 11.17 -6.21
C GLN A 228 -11.11 11.23 -7.67
N GLY A 229 -10.27 10.73 -8.56
CA GLY A 229 -10.48 10.77 -10.01
C GLY A 229 -9.99 12.07 -10.65
N PRO A 230 -9.93 12.12 -11.99
CA PRO A 230 -9.39 13.27 -12.73
C PRO A 230 -10.25 14.54 -12.58
N SER A 231 -11.55 14.38 -12.36
CA SER A 231 -12.54 15.45 -12.17
C SER A 231 -12.89 15.71 -10.69
N CYS A 232 -12.36 14.92 -9.75
CA CYS A 232 -12.70 14.95 -8.33
C CYS A 232 -14.20 14.73 -8.02
N THR A 233 -14.90 13.99 -8.87
CA THR A 233 -16.32 13.64 -8.69
C THR A 233 -16.54 12.26 -8.10
N GLU A 234 -15.49 11.46 -7.96
CA GLU A 234 -15.58 10.12 -7.39
C GLU A 234 -15.26 10.17 -5.89
N CYS A 235 -16.07 9.51 -5.06
CA CYS A 235 -15.78 9.40 -3.64
C CYS A 235 -14.68 8.37 -3.38
N VAL A 236 -13.89 8.62 -2.35
CA VAL A 236 -12.95 7.64 -1.79
C VAL A 236 -13.72 6.75 -0.82
N ARG A 237 -13.67 5.44 -1.05
CA ARG A 237 -14.29 4.42 -0.18
C ARG A 237 -13.59 4.38 1.19
N TYR A 238 -14.28 3.82 2.20
CA TYR A 238 -13.64 3.60 3.51
C TYR A 238 -12.35 2.76 3.35
N PRO A 239 -11.24 3.11 4.04
CA PRO A 239 -9.99 2.35 3.93
C PRO A 239 -10.20 0.88 4.34
N GLY A 240 -9.91 -0.05 3.44
CA GLY A 240 -10.15 -1.49 3.64
C GLY A 240 -11.46 -2.01 3.02
N CYS A 241 -12.28 -1.15 2.43
CA CYS A 241 -13.48 -1.56 1.70
C CYS A 241 -13.13 -2.44 0.49
N LEU A 242 -13.45 -3.73 0.57
CA LEU A 242 -13.14 -4.72 -0.46
C LEU A 242 -14.23 -4.71 -1.55
N HIS A 243 -15.39 -5.29 -1.24
CA HIS A 243 -16.51 -5.49 -2.18
C HIS A 243 -17.65 -4.51 -1.92
N GLY A 244 -17.34 -3.21 -1.89
CA GLY A 244 -18.32 -2.15 -1.67
C GLY A 244 -18.10 -0.91 -2.52
N THR A 245 -19.13 -0.08 -2.60
CA THR A 245 -19.16 1.23 -3.30
C THR A 245 -19.34 2.38 -2.31
N CYS A 246 -19.28 3.62 -2.78
CA CYS A 246 -19.57 4.79 -1.97
C CYS A 246 -20.45 5.77 -2.75
N SER A 247 -21.26 6.56 -2.03
CA SER A 247 -21.96 7.73 -2.58
C SER A 247 -21.44 9.02 -1.94
N GLN A 248 -20.93 8.92 -0.71
CA GLN A 248 -20.20 9.97 -0.02
C GLN A 248 -18.83 9.43 0.43
N PRO A 249 -17.85 10.31 0.69
CA PRO A 249 -16.55 9.90 1.18
C PRO A 249 -16.64 9.00 2.41
N TRP A 250 -15.77 7.99 2.46
CA TRP A 250 -15.63 7.06 3.59
C TRP A 250 -16.83 6.14 3.83
N GLN A 251 -17.69 5.96 2.83
CA GLN A 251 -18.69 4.90 2.86
C GLN A 251 -18.12 3.59 2.30
N CYS A 252 -18.73 2.48 2.71
CA CYS A 252 -18.50 1.15 2.14
C CYS A 252 -19.85 0.43 2.07
N ASN A 253 -20.60 0.69 1.00
CA ASN A 253 -21.89 0.09 0.74
C ASN A 253 -21.66 -1.26 0.05
N CYS A 254 -21.87 -2.36 0.78
CA CYS A 254 -21.56 -3.69 0.27
C CYS A 254 -22.39 -4.06 -0.95
N GLN A 255 -21.73 -4.71 -1.90
CA GLN A 255 -22.37 -5.34 -3.03
C GLN A 255 -23.21 -6.53 -2.57
N GLU A 256 -24.18 -6.94 -3.39
CA GLU A 256 -25.01 -8.09 -3.10
C GLU A 256 -24.16 -9.35 -2.84
N GLY A 257 -24.46 -10.08 -1.77
CA GLY A 257 -23.69 -11.25 -1.33
C GLY A 257 -22.50 -10.95 -0.40
N TRP A 258 -22.15 -9.69 -0.17
CA TRP A 258 -21.08 -9.28 0.75
C TRP A 258 -21.63 -8.55 1.97
N GLY A 259 -20.98 -8.73 3.11
CA GLY A 259 -21.36 -8.14 4.39
C GLY A 259 -20.17 -7.69 5.23
N GLY A 260 -20.47 -7.19 6.42
CA GLY A 260 -19.48 -6.63 7.34
C GLY A 260 -19.19 -5.15 7.09
N LEU A 261 -18.42 -4.53 7.99
CA LEU A 261 -18.06 -3.11 7.92
C LEU A 261 -17.18 -2.79 6.70
N PHE A 262 -16.38 -3.76 6.25
CA PHE A 262 -15.43 -3.63 5.15
C PHE A 262 -15.86 -4.38 3.88
N CYS A 263 -17.06 -4.97 3.88
CA CYS A 263 -17.55 -5.80 2.77
C CYS A 263 -16.56 -6.91 2.40
N ASP A 264 -16.02 -7.54 3.44
CA ASP A 264 -15.03 -8.62 3.40
C ASP A 264 -15.63 -9.97 3.80
N GLN A 265 -16.86 -9.99 4.33
CA GLN A 265 -17.58 -11.20 4.71
C GLN A 265 -18.40 -11.71 3.52
N ASP A 266 -18.13 -12.93 3.06
CA ASP A 266 -18.91 -13.58 2.01
C ASP A 266 -20.17 -14.22 2.62
N LEU A 267 -21.33 -13.60 2.39
CA LEU A 267 -22.63 -14.10 2.89
C LEU A 267 -23.10 -15.36 2.15
N ASN A 268 -22.47 -15.69 1.01
CA ASN A 268 -22.77 -16.83 0.15
C ASN A 268 -21.62 -17.85 0.10
N TYR A 269 -20.92 -18.01 1.23
CA TYR A 269 -19.75 -18.88 1.35
C TYR A 269 -20.00 -20.32 0.88
N CYS A 270 -21.14 -20.92 1.25
CA CYS A 270 -21.50 -22.29 0.87
C CYS A 270 -21.62 -22.51 -0.64
N THR A 271 -22.20 -21.55 -1.38
CA THR A 271 -22.37 -21.68 -2.84
C THR A 271 -21.05 -21.46 -3.57
N ASN A 272 -20.22 -20.55 -3.06
CA ASN A 272 -18.95 -20.18 -3.69
C ASN A 272 -17.86 -21.23 -3.43
N HIS A 273 -17.79 -21.78 -2.21
CA HIS A 273 -16.65 -22.62 -1.77
C HIS A 273 -16.97 -24.09 -1.56
N ARG A 274 -18.24 -24.47 -1.35
CA ARG A 274 -18.69 -25.85 -1.09
C ARG A 274 -17.79 -26.61 -0.08
N PRO A 275 -17.64 -26.08 1.16
CA PRO A 275 -16.61 -26.55 2.10
C PRO A 275 -16.89 -27.93 2.72
N CYS A 276 -18.14 -28.38 2.76
CA CYS A 276 -18.52 -29.63 3.44
C CYS A 276 -18.18 -30.87 2.60
N ALA A 277 -17.51 -31.84 3.21
CA ALA A 277 -17.13 -33.11 2.62
C ALA A 277 -18.21 -34.20 2.80
N ASN A 278 -17.99 -35.39 2.21
CA ASN A 278 -18.79 -36.60 2.41
C ASN A 278 -20.31 -36.42 2.23
N GLY A 279 -20.70 -35.53 1.32
CA GLY A 279 -22.10 -35.26 0.99
C GLY A 279 -22.89 -34.59 2.11
N ALA A 280 -22.22 -33.91 3.05
CA ALA A 280 -22.83 -33.10 4.10
C ALA A 280 -23.48 -31.81 3.55
N THR A 281 -24.45 -31.29 4.29
CA THR A 281 -25.21 -30.09 3.89
C THR A 281 -24.57 -28.82 4.46
N CYS A 282 -24.24 -27.86 3.61
CA CYS A 282 -23.69 -26.57 4.01
C CYS A 282 -24.79 -25.53 4.24
N THR A 283 -24.71 -24.78 5.33
CA THR A 283 -25.59 -23.63 5.59
C THR A 283 -24.78 -22.39 5.97
N ASN A 284 -25.10 -21.23 5.38
CA ASN A 284 -24.44 -19.96 5.69
C ASN A 284 -24.97 -19.43 7.03
N THR A 285 -24.09 -18.96 7.91
CA THR A 285 -24.47 -18.40 9.22
C THR A 285 -24.73 -16.89 9.18
N GLY A 286 -24.56 -16.24 8.01
CA GLY A 286 -24.88 -14.83 7.79
C GLY A 286 -23.83 -13.83 8.27
N GLN A 287 -22.72 -14.28 8.87
CA GLN A 287 -21.60 -13.42 9.33
C GLN A 287 -20.31 -13.68 8.53
N GLY A 288 -20.42 -14.11 7.27
CA GLY A 288 -19.26 -14.54 6.48
C GLY A 288 -18.73 -15.92 6.86
N SER A 289 -19.55 -16.74 7.51
CA SER A 289 -19.18 -18.06 8.01
C SER A 289 -20.23 -19.11 7.59
N TYR A 290 -19.89 -20.38 7.78
CA TYR A 290 -20.70 -21.52 7.38
C TYR A 290 -20.74 -22.57 8.49
N THR A 291 -21.71 -23.46 8.41
CA THR A 291 -21.76 -24.68 9.23
C THR A 291 -22.16 -25.88 8.37
N CYS A 292 -21.53 -27.02 8.62
CA CYS A 292 -21.77 -28.26 7.93
C CYS A 292 -22.59 -29.20 8.81
N THR A 293 -23.73 -29.64 8.30
CA THR A 293 -24.52 -30.70 8.94
C THR A 293 -24.02 -32.05 8.42
N CYS A 294 -23.24 -32.73 9.24
CA CYS A 294 -22.61 -34.00 8.89
C CYS A 294 -23.63 -35.14 8.77
N ARG A 295 -23.33 -36.09 7.87
CA ARG A 295 -24.04 -37.37 7.83
C ARG A 295 -23.63 -38.22 9.04
N PRO A 296 -24.49 -39.15 9.49
CA PRO A 296 -24.12 -40.14 10.51
C PRO A 296 -22.82 -40.87 10.12
N GLY A 297 -21.94 -41.13 11.09
CA GLY A 297 -20.60 -41.71 10.88
C GLY A 297 -19.51 -40.68 10.56
N TYR A 298 -19.83 -39.39 10.36
CA TYR A 298 -18.83 -38.36 10.07
C TYR A 298 -18.83 -37.23 11.11
N GLY A 299 -17.62 -36.79 11.46
CA GLY A 299 -17.34 -35.67 12.34
C GLY A 299 -16.32 -34.69 11.76
N GLY A 300 -15.92 -33.70 12.56
CA GLY A 300 -15.04 -32.61 12.13
C GLY A 300 -15.81 -31.37 11.67
N THR A 301 -15.08 -30.27 11.45
CA THR A 301 -15.68 -28.97 11.08
C THR A 301 -16.32 -28.97 9.69
N ASN A 302 -15.77 -29.78 8.79
CA ASN A 302 -16.23 -29.93 7.41
C ASN A 302 -16.76 -31.35 7.14
N CYS A 303 -17.03 -32.14 8.19
CA CYS A 303 -17.45 -33.54 8.08
C CYS A 303 -16.43 -34.43 7.35
N GLU A 304 -15.15 -34.09 7.50
CA GLU A 304 -14.02 -34.73 6.84
C GLU A 304 -13.50 -35.97 7.56
N LEU A 305 -13.84 -36.12 8.85
CA LEU A 305 -13.39 -37.22 9.68
C LEU A 305 -14.46 -38.30 9.69
N GLU A 306 -14.06 -39.51 9.38
CA GLU A 306 -14.86 -40.70 9.64
C GLU A 306 -14.77 -41.02 11.15
N THR A 307 -15.89 -41.39 11.76
CA THR A 307 -16.00 -41.60 13.20
C THR A 307 -15.68 -43.06 13.52
N ASN A 308 -14.53 -43.32 14.13
CA ASN A 308 -14.20 -44.68 14.51
C ASN A 308 -15.08 -45.17 15.67
N GLU A 309 -16.07 -46.01 15.39
CA GLU A 309 -16.99 -46.51 16.41
C GLU A 309 -16.31 -47.48 17.40
N CYS A 310 -15.14 -48.03 17.05
CA CYS A 310 -14.34 -48.89 17.93
C CYS A 310 -13.63 -48.14 19.06
N ASP A 311 -13.48 -46.81 19.01
CA ASP A 311 -12.83 -46.02 20.08
C ASP A 311 -13.58 -46.14 21.42
N SER A 312 -14.89 -46.40 21.36
CA SER A 312 -15.74 -46.65 22.52
C SER A 312 -15.55 -48.04 23.14
N ASN A 313 -14.73 -48.90 22.53
CA ASN A 313 -14.50 -50.30 22.89
C ASN A 313 -15.82 -51.11 23.08
N PRO A 314 -16.63 -51.22 22.01
CA PRO A 314 -17.93 -51.87 22.10
C PRO A 314 -17.83 -53.41 22.28
N CYS A 315 -16.81 -54.05 21.72
CA CYS A 315 -16.61 -55.50 21.79
C CYS A 315 -16.23 -55.97 23.21
N LYS A 316 -16.91 -57.00 23.70
CA LYS A 316 -16.70 -57.61 25.02
C LYS A 316 -15.92 -58.92 24.92
N ASN A 317 -15.52 -59.45 26.07
CA ASN A 317 -14.88 -60.76 26.22
C ASN A 317 -13.63 -60.98 25.35
N GLY A 318 -12.87 -59.90 25.09
CA GLY A 318 -11.65 -59.96 24.28
C GLY A 318 -11.88 -60.06 22.76
N GLY A 319 -13.09 -59.71 22.28
CA GLY A 319 -13.36 -59.59 20.84
C GLY A 319 -12.59 -58.45 20.18
N SER A 320 -12.07 -58.71 18.97
CA SER A 320 -11.38 -57.69 18.16
C SER A 320 -12.40 -56.83 17.43
N CYS A 321 -12.31 -55.51 17.57
CA CYS A 321 -13.22 -54.57 16.89
C CYS A 321 -12.70 -54.20 15.50
N ASN A 322 -13.58 -54.23 14.50
CA ASN A 322 -13.34 -53.68 13.18
C ASN A 322 -14.35 -52.56 12.92
N ASP A 323 -13.82 -51.41 12.54
CA ASP A 323 -14.54 -50.19 12.24
C ASP A 323 -15.20 -50.25 10.84
N LEU A 324 -16.41 -49.68 10.70
CA LEU A 324 -17.18 -49.63 9.46
C LEU A 324 -17.88 -48.26 9.37
N GLU A 325 -18.28 -47.83 8.17
CA GLU A 325 -18.96 -46.53 8.02
C GLU A 325 -20.27 -46.48 8.83
N ASN A 326 -20.31 -45.66 9.89
CA ASN A 326 -21.44 -45.51 10.82
C ASN A 326 -21.86 -46.83 11.51
N ASP A 327 -20.97 -47.81 11.63
CA ASP A 327 -21.23 -49.08 12.30
C ASP A 327 -19.92 -49.76 12.74
N TYR A 328 -20.00 -50.85 13.49
CA TYR A 328 -18.82 -51.64 13.83
C TYR A 328 -19.13 -53.13 13.81
N SER A 329 -18.08 -53.94 13.66
CA SER A 329 -18.17 -55.39 13.71
C SER A 329 -17.15 -55.98 14.68
N CYS A 330 -17.62 -56.83 15.60
CA CYS A 330 -16.75 -57.54 16.54
C CYS A 330 -16.43 -58.94 16.03
N THR A 331 -15.14 -59.27 15.97
CA THR A 331 -14.66 -60.63 15.72
C THR A 331 -14.52 -61.36 17.06
N CYS A 332 -15.45 -62.27 17.34
CA CYS A 332 -15.55 -62.92 18.63
C CYS A 332 -14.59 -64.10 18.80
N PRO A 333 -13.97 -64.27 20.00
CA PRO A 333 -13.18 -65.46 20.31
C PRO A 333 -14.06 -66.73 20.34
N GLN A 334 -13.43 -67.89 20.22
CA GLN A 334 -14.15 -69.17 20.23
C GLN A 334 -15.00 -69.32 21.51
N GLY A 335 -16.27 -69.68 21.33
CA GLY A 335 -17.24 -69.80 22.43
C GLY A 335 -18.08 -68.55 22.70
N PHE A 336 -17.81 -67.43 22.02
CA PHE A 336 -18.57 -66.18 22.16
C PHE A 336 -19.27 -65.76 20.86
N TYR A 337 -20.47 -65.21 20.96
CA TYR A 337 -21.34 -64.77 19.85
C TYR A 337 -22.07 -63.47 20.21
N GLY A 338 -22.81 -62.88 19.26
CA GLY A 338 -23.50 -61.59 19.42
C GLY A 338 -22.74 -60.43 18.77
N LYS A 339 -23.41 -59.27 18.57
CA LYS A 339 -22.80 -58.12 17.88
C LYS A 339 -21.57 -57.60 18.64
N ASN A 340 -21.58 -57.76 19.96
CA ASN A 340 -20.55 -57.29 20.87
C ASN A 340 -19.82 -58.46 21.57
N CYS A 341 -19.96 -59.69 21.08
CA CYS A 341 -19.41 -60.91 21.70
C CYS A 341 -19.91 -61.17 23.13
N GLU A 342 -21.15 -60.80 23.41
CA GLU A 342 -21.79 -60.86 24.72
C GLU A 342 -22.38 -62.24 25.08
N ILE A 343 -22.60 -63.11 24.10
CA ILE A 343 -23.27 -64.40 24.26
C ILE A 343 -22.22 -65.51 24.41
N ILE A 344 -22.33 -66.37 25.43
CA ILE A 344 -21.43 -67.53 25.67
C ILE A 344 -22.17 -68.80 25.24
N ALA A 345 -21.61 -69.61 24.34
CA ALA A 345 -22.40 -70.64 23.64
C ALA A 345 -21.95 -72.12 23.75
N MET A 346 -20.82 -72.49 24.36
CA MET A 346 -20.45 -73.92 24.46
C MET A 346 -19.73 -74.27 25.76
N THR A 347 -20.14 -75.38 26.39
CA THR A 347 -19.57 -75.93 27.62
C THR A 347 -19.00 -77.34 27.40
N CYS A 348 -18.28 -77.91 28.37
CA CYS A 348 -17.83 -79.30 28.24
C CYS A 348 -18.98 -80.32 28.24
N ALA A 349 -20.20 -79.92 28.63
CA ALA A 349 -21.40 -80.77 28.58
C ALA A 349 -21.81 -81.12 27.15
N ASP A 350 -21.46 -80.28 26.16
CA ASP A 350 -21.84 -80.46 24.75
C ASP A 350 -20.87 -81.41 24.00
N GLY A 351 -19.85 -81.94 24.69
CA GLY A 351 -18.88 -82.89 24.13
C GLY A 351 -18.04 -82.37 22.96
N PRO A 352 -17.42 -81.17 23.04
CA PRO A 352 -16.76 -80.54 21.89
C PRO A 352 -15.44 -81.20 21.46
N CYS A 353 -14.85 -82.09 22.28
CA CYS A 353 -13.58 -82.75 21.98
C CYS A 353 -13.78 -84.09 21.27
N PHE A 354 -13.39 -84.17 20.01
CA PHE A 354 -13.52 -85.37 19.18
C PHE A 354 -12.42 -86.40 19.46
N ASN A 355 -12.57 -87.61 18.90
CA ASN A 355 -11.57 -88.68 18.91
C ASN A 355 -11.04 -89.08 20.31
N GLY A 356 -11.87 -88.95 21.34
CA GLY A 356 -11.51 -89.29 22.72
C GLY A 356 -10.67 -88.23 23.44
N GLY A 357 -10.65 -86.99 22.93
CA GLY A 357 -10.05 -85.85 23.63
C GLY A 357 -10.73 -85.56 24.98
N THR A 358 -9.95 -85.19 25.99
CA THR A 358 -10.47 -84.82 27.31
C THR A 358 -10.84 -83.34 27.33
N CYS A 359 -12.11 -83.00 27.56
CA CYS A 359 -12.56 -81.62 27.71
C CYS A 359 -12.26 -81.07 29.11
N VAL A 360 -11.78 -79.82 29.18
CA VAL A 360 -11.52 -79.09 30.42
C VAL A 360 -12.17 -77.71 30.33
N GLU A 361 -13.02 -77.35 31.30
CA GLU A 361 -13.63 -76.02 31.37
C GLU A 361 -12.63 -74.97 31.85
N MET A 362 -12.69 -73.76 31.28
CA MET A 362 -11.83 -72.65 31.65
C MET A 362 -12.54 -71.72 32.65
N MET A 363 -11.81 -71.24 33.66
CA MET A 363 -12.35 -70.35 34.71
C MET A 363 -12.85 -69.00 34.17
N SER A 364 -12.44 -68.60 32.97
CA SER A 364 -12.87 -67.37 32.28
C SER A 364 -14.15 -67.51 31.45
N GLY A 365 -14.80 -68.69 31.49
CA GLY A 365 -15.84 -69.07 30.53
C GLY A 365 -15.23 -69.65 29.25
N GLY A 366 -15.83 -70.73 28.73
CA GLY A 366 -15.33 -71.51 27.59
C GLY A 366 -14.72 -72.87 27.95
N TYR A 367 -14.18 -73.60 26.97
CA TYR A 367 -13.58 -74.93 27.13
C TYR A 367 -12.25 -75.07 26.39
N THR A 368 -11.45 -76.07 26.75
CA THR A 368 -10.25 -76.49 26.02
C THR A 368 -10.15 -78.02 25.95
N CYS A 369 -9.60 -78.57 24.87
CA CYS A 369 -9.48 -80.00 24.65
C CYS A 369 -8.03 -80.49 24.79
N ARG A 370 -7.81 -81.54 25.58
CA ARG A 370 -6.54 -82.27 25.64
C ARG A 370 -6.58 -83.50 24.74
N CYS A 371 -5.82 -83.47 23.65
CA CYS A 371 -5.88 -84.48 22.61
C CYS A 371 -5.03 -85.74 22.88
N PRO A 372 -5.46 -86.93 22.42
CA PRO A 372 -4.65 -88.15 22.46
C PRO A 372 -3.41 -88.07 21.55
N PRO A 373 -2.37 -88.91 21.76
CA PRO A 373 -1.07 -88.82 21.06
C PRO A 373 -1.11 -88.90 19.53
N SER A 374 -2.20 -89.41 18.96
CA SER A 374 -2.38 -89.59 17.51
C SER A 374 -3.28 -88.54 16.87
N TYR A 375 -3.70 -87.51 17.62
CA TYR A 375 -4.62 -86.47 17.16
C TYR A 375 -4.13 -85.08 17.56
N THR A 376 -4.48 -84.08 16.75
CA THR A 376 -4.15 -82.67 16.91
C THR A 376 -5.33 -81.80 16.47
N GLY A 377 -5.25 -80.48 16.65
CA GLY A 377 -6.35 -79.53 16.45
C GLY A 377 -7.03 -79.10 17.76
N SER A 378 -7.74 -77.97 17.74
CA SER A 378 -8.33 -77.37 18.94
C SER A 378 -9.40 -78.25 19.59
N ASN A 379 -10.05 -79.11 18.79
CA ASN A 379 -11.07 -80.05 19.22
C ASN A 379 -10.65 -81.51 18.96
N CYS A 380 -9.34 -81.75 18.78
CA CYS A 380 -8.77 -83.09 18.50
C CYS A 380 -9.31 -83.76 17.24
N GLU A 381 -9.77 -82.97 16.28
CA GLU A 381 -10.48 -83.42 15.09
C GLU A 381 -9.55 -83.96 13.98
N LYS A 382 -8.24 -83.65 14.03
CA LYS A 382 -7.27 -84.03 12.99
C LYS A 382 -6.37 -85.15 13.48
N LYS A 383 -6.06 -86.12 12.62
CA LYS A 383 -5.02 -87.13 12.90
C LYS A 383 -3.63 -86.48 12.85
N LEU A 384 -2.74 -86.84 13.77
CA LEU A 384 -1.37 -86.32 13.81
C LEU A 384 -0.59 -86.81 12.58
N ASP A 385 -0.18 -85.87 11.73
CA ASP A 385 0.74 -86.10 10.62
C ASP A 385 2.16 -85.70 11.05
N ARG A 386 3.08 -86.67 11.09
CA ARG A 386 4.46 -86.43 11.56
C ARG A 386 5.34 -85.75 10.50
N CYS A 387 4.88 -85.63 9.26
CA CYS A 387 5.55 -84.87 8.20
C CYS A 387 5.20 -83.38 8.21
N SER A 388 4.16 -82.95 8.95
CA SER A 388 3.73 -81.54 8.99
C SER A 388 4.80 -80.55 9.48
N ASN A 389 5.80 -81.02 10.24
CA ASN A 389 6.92 -80.19 10.71
C ASN A 389 8.15 -80.21 9.77
N ASN A 390 8.05 -80.77 8.57
CA ASN A 390 9.13 -80.87 7.58
C ASN A 390 10.46 -81.40 8.16
N PRO A 391 10.49 -82.63 8.72
CA PRO A 391 11.70 -83.20 9.32
C PRO A 391 12.83 -83.49 8.31
N CYS A 392 12.52 -83.56 7.01
CA CYS A 392 13.49 -83.78 5.93
C CYS A 392 14.06 -82.46 5.43
N LEU A 393 15.38 -82.31 5.51
CA LEU A 393 16.09 -81.08 5.09
C LEU A 393 16.37 -81.08 3.59
N HIS A 394 16.77 -79.91 3.07
CA HIS A 394 17.20 -79.70 1.68
C HIS A 394 16.23 -80.22 0.59
N GLY A 395 14.91 -80.14 0.86
CA GLY A 395 13.88 -80.54 -0.08
C GLY A 395 13.72 -82.07 -0.24
N GLY A 396 14.21 -82.85 0.73
CA GLY A 396 13.93 -84.28 0.82
C GLY A 396 12.44 -84.55 1.02
N GLU A 397 11.93 -85.61 0.39
CA GLU A 397 10.52 -86.00 0.49
C GLU A 397 10.27 -86.79 1.78
N CYS A 398 9.31 -86.32 2.57
CA CYS A 398 8.92 -86.93 3.84
C CYS A 398 7.82 -87.97 3.66
N LEU A 399 8.06 -89.18 4.15
CA LEU A 399 7.07 -90.26 4.18
C LEU A 399 6.76 -90.64 5.64
N ASP A 400 5.51 -90.42 6.08
CA ASP A 400 5.02 -90.86 7.40
C ASP A 400 4.66 -92.35 7.34
N LEU A 401 5.46 -93.19 8.02
CA LEU A 401 5.25 -94.63 8.10
C LEU A 401 4.46 -95.02 9.37
N GLY A 402 3.75 -94.08 9.99
CA GLY A 402 2.80 -94.29 11.09
C GLY A 402 3.44 -94.41 12.48
N GLN A 403 4.64 -94.99 12.60
CA GLN A 403 5.44 -95.00 13.85
C GLN A 403 6.84 -94.37 13.68
N SER A 404 7.28 -94.14 12.45
CA SER A 404 8.57 -93.51 12.12
C SER A 404 8.44 -92.68 10.85
N VAL A 405 9.42 -91.80 10.62
CA VAL A 405 9.51 -90.97 9.41
C VAL A 405 10.69 -91.45 8.59
N LEU A 406 10.51 -91.57 7.27
CA LEU A 406 11.58 -91.84 6.30
C LEU A 406 11.73 -90.64 5.36
N CYS A 407 12.95 -90.10 5.26
CA CYS A 407 13.27 -89.06 4.29
C CYS A 407 13.93 -89.64 3.04
N ARG A 408 13.32 -89.40 1.89
CA ARG A 408 13.93 -89.68 0.58
C ARG A 408 14.70 -88.44 0.10
N CYS A 409 16.01 -88.54 0.08
CA CYS A 409 16.89 -87.41 -0.25
C CYS A 409 16.94 -87.11 -1.74
N GLN A 410 17.05 -85.82 -2.06
CA GLN A 410 17.35 -85.34 -3.41
C GLN A 410 18.82 -85.69 -3.78
N ALA A 411 19.11 -85.77 -5.07
CA ALA A 411 20.47 -86.00 -5.56
C ALA A 411 21.44 -84.94 -4.99
N GLY A 412 22.62 -85.37 -4.56
CA GLY A 412 23.60 -84.52 -3.86
C GLY A 412 23.52 -84.56 -2.34
N PHE A 413 22.46 -85.12 -1.74
CA PHE A 413 22.32 -85.19 -0.27
C PHE A 413 22.17 -86.62 0.27
N THR A 414 22.63 -86.85 1.50
CA THR A 414 22.54 -88.13 2.21
C THR A 414 22.29 -87.94 3.71
N GLY A 415 22.14 -89.04 4.45
CA GLY A 415 21.83 -89.09 5.89
C GLY A 415 20.33 -89.21 6.19
N ALA A 416 19.97 -89.50 7.45
CA ALA A 416 18.61 -89.90 7.85
C ALA A 416 17.53 -88.84 7.55
N ASN A 417 17.88 -87.56 7.69
CA ASN A 417 17.06 -86.41 7.34
C ASN A 417 17.62 -85.59 6.15
N CYS A 418 18.44 -86.19 5.28
CA CYS A 418 19.06 -85.51 4.12
C CYS A 418 19.94 -84.29 4.46
N GLN A 419 20.71 -84.41 5.53
CA GLN A 419 21.46 -83.31 6.16
C GLN A 419 22.90 -83.19 5.65
N VAL A 420 23.42 -84.22 4.99
CA VAL A 420 24.82 -84.29 4.57
C VAL A 420 24.88 -84.02 3.07
N ASN A 421 25.60 -82.96 2.64
CA ASN A 421 25.96 -82.76 1.24
C ASN A 421 27.04 -83.78 0.85
N ILE A 422 26.91 -84.40 -0.31
CA ILE A 422 27.91 -85.32 -0.86
C ILE A 422 29.05 -84.48 -1.43
N ASP A 423 30.29 -84.73 -0.98
CA ASP A 423 31.47 -83.98 -1.44
C ASP A 423 31.85 -84.39 -2.88
N ASP A 424 31.48 -83.56 -3.84
CA ASP A 424 31.74 -83.75 -5.27
C ASP A 424 33.24 -83.54 -5.62
N CYS A 425 33.99 -82.85 -4.76
CA CYS A 425 35.43 -82.62 -4.91
C CYS A 425 36.30 -83.79 -4.45
N ALA A 426 35.74 -84.78 -3.74
CA ALA A 426 36.48 -85.97 -3.28
C ALA A 426 37.16 -86.76 -4.41
N SER A 427 36.64 -86.64 -5.64
CA SER A 427 37.21 -87.26 -6.85
C SER A 427 38.38 -86.46 -7.48
N VAL A 428 38.74 -85.31 -6.92
CA VAL A 428 39.77 -84.36 -7.41
C VAL A 428 39.59 -84.00 -8.89
N PRO A 429 38.45 -83.40 -9.28
CA PRO A 429 38.13 -83.17 -10.69
C PRO A 429 38.89 -81.99 -11.33
N CYS A 430 39.43 -81.06 -10.54
CA CYS A 430 40.14 -79.88 -11.03
C CYS A 430 41.60 -80.18 -11.39
N GLN A 431 41.95 -80.00 -12.66
CA GLN A 431 43.30 -80.26 -13.18
C GLN A 431 44.18 -79.00 -13.11
N ASN A 432 45.49 -79.15 -13.40
CA ASN A 432 46.45 -78.03 -13.50
C ASN A 432 46.52 -77.12 -12.25
N ALA A 433 46.50 -77.75 -11.07
CA ALA A 433 46.49 -77.07 -9.77
C ALA A 433 45.30 -76.12 -9.56
N GLY A 434 44.19 -76.33 -10.27
CA GLY A 434 42.93 -75.65 -9.99
C GLY A 434 42.38 -76.03 -8.60
N THR A 435 41.81 -75.06 -7.90
CA THR A 435 41.20 -75.29 -6.58
C THR A 435 39.75 -75.73 -6.76
N CYS A 436 39.38 -76.89 -6.22
CA CYS A 436 38.02 -77.41 -6.27
C CYS A 436 37.17 -76.81 -5.15
N GLN A 437 35.95 -76.39 -5.50
CA GLN A 437 34.92 -75.98 -4.56
C GLN A 437 33.71 -76.90 -4.72
N ASP A 438 33.35 -77.56 -3.61
CA ASP A 438 32.18 -78.44 -3.51
C ASP A 438 30.88 -77.65 -3.76
N GLY A 439 29.93 -78.30 -4.42
CA GLY A 439 28.60 -77.76 -4.71
C GLY A 439 27.53 -78.80 -4.38
N VAL A 440 26.28 -78.54 -4.80
CA VAL A 440 25.19 -79.50 -4.59
C VAL A 440 25.05 -80.33 -5.86
N ASN A 441 25.49 -81.59 -5.82
CA ASN A 441 25.48 -82.51 -6.96
C ASN A 441 26.26 -81.95 -8.18
N ASP A 442 27.23 -81.09 -7.93
CA ASP A 442 28.13 -80.47 -8.92
C ASP A 442 29.34 -79.85 -8.19
N TYR A 443 30.41 -79.55 -8.94
CA TYR A 443 31.61 -78.87 -8.41
C TYR A 443 32.03 -77.71 -9.30
N THR A 444 32.76 -76.75 -8.72
CA THR A 444 33.35 -75.63 -9.46
C THR A 444 34.86 -75.60 -9.27
N CYS A 445 35.61 -75.49 -10.37
CA CYS A 445 37.06 -75.34 -10.33
C CYS A 445 37.47 -73.87 -10.54
N SER A 446 38.26 -73.35 -9.60
CA SER A 446 38.97 -72.09 -9.77
C SER A 446 40.33 -72.35 -10.44
N CYS A 447 40.46 -71.95 -11.70
CA CYS A 447 41.64 -72.24 -12.51
C CYS A 447 42.81 -71.29 -12.25
N THR A 448 44.03 -71.83 -12.33
CA THR A 448 45.27 -71.04 -12.26
C THR A 448 45.47 -70.22 -13.55
N LEU A 449 46.22 -69.13 -13.46
CA LEU A 449 46.49 -68.20 -14.58
C LEU A 449 46.99 -68.96 -15.83
N GLY A 450 46.27 -68.80 -16.95
CA GLY A 450 46.58 -69.47 -18.21
C GLY A 450 45.78 -70.74 -18.50
N TYR A 451 44.86 -71.14 -17.62
CA TYR A 451 43.95 -72.27 -17.81
C TYR A 451 42.47 -71.87 -17.65
N THR A 452 41.59 -72.53 -18.41
CA THR A 452 40.14 -72.30 -18.43
C THR A 452 39.37 -73.63 -18.60
N GLY A 453 38.04 -73.57 -18.50
CA GLY A 453 37.13 -74.73 -18.60
C GLY A 453 36.71 -75.28 -17.23
N LYS A 454 35.63 -76.07 -17.18
CA LYS A 454 35.00 -76.56 -15.92
C LYS A 454 35.99 -77.31 -15.01
N ASN A 455 36.98 -77.98 -15.59
CA ASN A 455 38.00 -78.75 -14.88
C ASN A 455 39.41 -78.17 -15.05
N CYS A 456 39.54 -76.93 -15.54
CA CYS A 456 40.81 -76.26 -15.80
C CYS A 456 41.75 -77.01 -16.77
N SER A 457 41.20 -77.80 -17.68
CA SER A 457 41.95 -78.63 -18.62
C SER A 457 42.36 -77.89 -19.91
N VAL A 458 41.80 -76.71 -20.18
CA VAL A 458 42.04 -75.95 -21.42
C VAL A 458 43.08 -74.86 -21.16
N ARG A 459 44.09 -74.71 -22.03
CA ARG A 459 45.08 -73.63 -21.95
C ARG A 459 44.54 -72.37 -22.66
N SER A 460 44.59 -71.21 -22.02
CA SER A 460 44.07 -69.95 -22.59
C SER A 460 45.14 -69.15 -23.35
N ASP A 461 44.80 -68.70 -24.56
CA ASP A 461 45.61 -67.80 -25.39
C ASP A 461 45.11 -66.35 -25.24
N ALA A 462 45.97 -65.47 -24.72
CA ALA A 462 45.62 -64.09 -24.37
C ALA A 462 45.40 -63.15 -25.58
N CYS A 463 45.91 -63.48 -26.79
CA CYS A 463 45.69 -62.66 -28.00
C CYS A 463 44.59 -63.20 -28.94
N GLY A 464 43.95 -64.34 -28.59
CA GLY A 464 42.90 -64.95 -29.41
C GLY A 464 41.66 -64.09 -29.64
N VAL A 465 41.43 -63.07 -28.80
CA VAL A 465 40.25 -62.18 -28.84
C VAL A 465 40.52 -60.83 -29.50
N ARG A 466 41.71 -60.65 -30.12
CA ARG A 466 42.14 -59.38 -30.78
C ARG A 466 41.90 -58.12 -29.91
N PRO A 467 42.49 -58.04 -28.71
CA PRO A 467 42.20 -56.98 -27.74
C PRO A 467 42.75 -55.59 -28.13
N CYS A 468 43.64 -55.50 -29.12
CA CYS A 468 44.21 -54.24 -29.60
C CYS A 468 43.32 -53.62 -30.67
N GLN A 469 42.86 -52.39 -30.42
CA GLN A 469 42.00 -51.62 -31.32
C GLN A 469 42.83 -50.80 -32.32
N ASN A 470 42.17 -50.17 -33.30
CA ASN A 470 42.76 -49.23 -34.26
C ASN A 470 44.02 -49.76 -35.00
N GLY A 471 44.06 -51.07 -35.27
CA GLY A 471 45.15 -51.70 -36.01
C GLY A 471 46.42 -51.98 -35.18
N GLY A 472 46.34 -51.90 -33.85
CA GLY A 472 47.45 -52.26 -32.96
C GLY A 472 47.83 -53.73 -33.03
N THR A 473 49.12 -54.03 -32.85
CA THR A 473 49.64 -55.42 -32.88
C THR A 473 49.66 -56.00 -31.46
N CYS A 474 49.08 -57.20 -31.26
CA CYS A 474 48.98 -57.87 -29.96
C CYS A 474 50.14 -58.83 -29.72
N PHE A 475 50.77 -58.75 -28.55
CA PHE A 475 51.76 -59.72 -28.08
C PHE A 475 51.27 -60.39 -26.80
N THR A 476 51.45 -61.70 -26.69
CA THR A 476 51.16 -62.45 -25.47
C THR A 476 52.32 -62.29 -24.48
N HIS A 477 52.04 -61.70 -23.32
CA HIS A 477 53.00 -61.54 -22.23
C HIS A 477 52.51 -62.32 -21.01
N PHE A 478 53.40 -62.67 -20.07
CA PHE A 478 53.05 -63.47 -18.88
C PHE A 478 52.04 -62.78 -17.94
N THR A 479 51.84 -61.46 -18.11
CA THR A 479 50.86 -60.65 -17.37
C THR A 479 49.56 -60.40 -18.14
N GLY A 480 49.40 -60.91 -19.37
CA GLY A 480 48.25 -60.65 -20.24
C GLY A 480 48.63 -60.12 -21.63
N PRO A 481 47.65 -59.72 -22.47
CA PRO A 481 47.91 -59.18 -23.80
C PRO A 481 48.47 -57.75 -23.73
N VAL A 482 49.53 -57.47 -24.51
CA VAL A 482 50.15 -56.14 -24.59
C VAL A 482 50.05 -55.63 -26.04
N CYS A 483 49.54 -54.41 -26.21
CA CYS A 483 49.28 -53.80 -27.52
C CYS A 483 50.35 -52.78 -27.91
N GLN A 484 50.86 -52.90 -29.14
CA GLN A 484 51.71 -51.89 -29.77
C GLN A 484 50.89 -51.03 -30.74
N CYS A 485 50.82 -49.72 -30.47
CA CYS A 485 49.92 -48.80 -31.17
C CYS A 485 50.54 -48.11 -32.40
N PRO A 486 49.76 -47.89 -33.48
CA PRO A 486 50.20 -47.11 -34.65
C PRO A 486 50.32 -45.61 -34.34
N THR A 487 51.09 -44.89 -35.15
CA THR A 487 51.32 -43.44 -35.00
C THR A 487 50.00 -42.65 -35.03
N GLY A 488 49.76 -41.84 -34.01
CA GLY A 488 48.52 -41.07 -33.84
C GLY A 488 47.52 -41.69 -32.87
N PHE A 489 47.79 -42.89 -32.34
CA PHE A 489 46.98 -43.56 -31.33
C PHE A 489 47.77 -43.89 -30.05
N MET A 490 47.10 -43.88 -28.89
CA MET A 490 47.68 -44.24 -27.59
C MET A 490 46.66 -44.94 -26.69
N GLY A 491 47.13 -45.52 -25.57
CA GLY A 491 46.33 -46.29 -24.62
C GLY A 491 46.72 -47.78 -24.59
N PRO A 492 46.35 -48.51 -23.52
CA PRO A 492 46.69 -49.93 -23.35
C PRO A 492 46.11 -50.85 -24.43
N SER A 493 45.06 -50.42 -25.12
CA SER A 493 44.47 -51.11 -26.28
C SER A 493 44.46 -50.26 -27.56
N CYS A 494 45.24 -49.18 -27.61
CA CYS A 494 45.33 -48.23 -28.73
C CYS A 494 44.03 -47.47 -29.05
N GLU A 495 43.21 -47.23 -28.02
CA GLU A 495 41.85 -46.71 -28.14
C GLU A 495 41.76 -45.17 -28.34
N PHE A 496 42.81 -44.40 -28.04
CA PHE A 496 42.75 -42.93 -28.06
C PHE A 496 43.49 -42.31 -29.25
N THR A 497 42.93 -41.29 -29.91
CA THR A 497 43.55 -40.53 -31.02
C THR A 497 44.20 -39.22 -30.55
N LEU A 498 45.34 -38.84 -31.16
CA LEU A 498 46.05 -37.58 -30.90
C LEU A 498 45.57 -36.46 -31.86
N GLN A 499 44.83 -35.45 -31.37
CA GLN A 499 44.47 -34.24 -32.14
C GLN A 499 45.41 -33.04 -31.84
N PRO A 500 45.75 -32.16 -32.83
CA PRO A 500 46.51 -30.93 -32.60
C PRO A 500 45.67 -29.65 -32.43
N ALA A 501 46.29 -28.64 -31.80
CA ALA A 501 45.84 -27.36 -31.23
C ALA A 501 44.81 -26.43 -31.94
N LEU A 502 44.16 -25.62 -31.09
CA LEU A 502 43.25 -24.47 -31.29
C LEU A 502 43.44 -23.57 -32.53
N LYS A 503 42.34 -23.04 -33.10
CA LYS A 503 42.07 -21.61 -33.42
C LYS A 503 40.60 -21.36 -33.89
N PRO A 504 40.07 -20.11 -33.91
CA PRO A 504 38.73 -19.78 -33.43
C PRO A 504 37.71 -19.24 -34.48
N ALA A 505 36.43 -19.33 -34.08
CA ALA A 505 35.19 -18.59 -34.40
C ALA A 505 35.03 -17.70 -35.66
N LEU A 506 33.89 -17.87 -36.36
CA LEU A 506 33.03 -16.88 -37.09
C LEU A 506 31.77 -17.65 -37.63
N ARG A 507 30.55 -17.50 -37.08
CA ARG A 507 29.46 -16.50 -37.25
C ARG A 507 28.57 -16.70 -38.51
N GLN A 508 27.27 -17.03 -38.31
CA GLN A 508 26.03 -16.55 -39.01
C GLN A 508 24.90 -17.61 -38.96
N THR A 509 23.82 -17.40 -38.19
CA THR A 509 22.49 -16.77 -38.46
C THR A 509 21.41 -17.81 -38.77
N ASP A 510 20.54 -18.12 -37.80
CA ASP A 510 19.13 -17.69 -37.75
C ASP A 510 18.26 -18.56 -36.80
N GLN A 511 17.37 -17.85 -36.10
CA GLN A 511 16.42 -18.13 -35.00
C GLN A 511 15.18 -18.98 -35.39
N PRO A 512 14.13 -19.15 -34.54
CA PRO A 512 13.97 -19.04 -33.06
C PRO A 512 13.23 -20.27 -32.44
N SER A 513 13.39 -20.60 -31.14
CA SER A 513 12.49 -20.14 -30.06
C SER A 513 13.03 -20.54 -28.67
N SER A 514 12.81 -19.62 -27.73
CA SER A 514 13.36 -19.39 -26.38
C SER A 514 13.15 -20.49 -25.34
N ALA A 515 14.12 -20.91 -24.51
CA ALA A 515 15.01 -20.18 -23.56
C ALA A 515 14.26 -19.77 -22.25
N ALA A 516 14.58 -20.36 -21.09
CA ALA A 516 15.72 -20.08 -20.18
C ALA A 516 15.59 -18.77 -19.39
N VAL A 517 15.34 -18.83 -18.06
CA VAL A 517 15.66 -17.75 -17.11
C VAL A 517 15.85 -18.32 -15.68
N THR A 518 17.05 -18.73 -15.27
CA THR A 518 17.39 -18.92 -13.82
C THR A 518 18.91 -18.90 -13.55
N ALA A 519 19.65 -17.90 -14.06
CA ALA A 519 21.05 -17.71 -13.65
C ALA A 519 21.54 -16.25 -13.61
N SER A 520 20.63 -15.27 -13.57
CA SER A 520 21.00 -13.84 -13.49
C SER A 520 20.61 -13.14 -12.19
N CYS A 521 19.78 -13.77 -11.32
CA CYS A 521 19.29 -13.11 -10.10
C CYS A 521 20.28 -13.14 -8.92
N VAL A 522 21.21 -14.11 -8.89
CA VAL A 522 22.15 -14.28 -7.76
C VAL A 522 23.30 -13.28 -7.79
N LEU A 523 23.77 -12.91 -8.99
CA LEU A 523 24.87 -11.94 -9.16
C LEU A 523 24.42 -10.49 -8.96
N ALA A 524 23.16 -10.16 -9.29
CA ALA A 524 22.60 -8.82 -9.05
C ALA A 524 22.34 -8.56 -7.55
N ALA A 525 21.89 -9.55 -6.79
CA ALA A 525 21.67 -9.43 -5.35
C ALA A 525 22.98 -9.21 -4.57
N LEU A 526 24.06 -9.88 -4.98
CA LEU A 526 25.40 -9.71 -4.38
C LEU A 526 26.01 -8.33 -4.69
N ALA A 527 25.75 -7.77 -5.86
CA ALA A 527 26.20 -6.42 -6.22
C ALA A 527 25.45 -5.33 -5.43
N VAL A 528 24.14 -5.47 -5.22
CA VAL A 528 23.33 -4.51 -4.44
C VAL A 528 23.70 -4.53 -2.95
N ALA A 529 23.99 -5.70 -2.38
CA ALA A 529 24.46 -5.83 -0.99
C ALA A 529 25.84 -5.17 -0.77
N LEU A 530 26.75 -5.29 -1.76
CA LEU A 530 28.08 -4.66 -1.72
C LEU A 530 27.98 -3.12 -1.80
N VAL A 531 27.09 -2.58 -2.63
CA VAL A 531 26.85 -1.13 -2.74
C VAL A 531 26.18 -0.58 -1.48
N ALA A 532 25.21 -1.30 -0.89
CA ALA A 532 24.59 -0.92 0.38
C ALA A 532 25.60 -0.90 1.55
N GLY A 533 26.51 -1.87 1.60
CA GLY A 533 27.59 -1.90 2.60
C GLY A 533 28.55 -0.71 2.50
N ILE A 534 28.92 -0.30 1.28
CA ILE A 534 29.79 0.87 1.04
C ILE A 534 29.09 2.19 1.43
N VAL A 535 27.77 2.31 1.19
CA VAL A 535 26.97 3.49 1.57
C VAL A 535 26.84 3.61 3.10
N VAL A 536 26.65 2.50 3.82
CA VAL A 536 26.58 2.49 5.29
C VAL A 536 27.94 2.83 5.92
N LEU A 537 29.04 2.32 5.35
CA LEU A 537 30.40 2.66 5.81
C LEU A 537 30.76 4.14 5.53
N ARG A 538 30.33 4.70 4.39
CA ARG A 538 30.47 6.15 4.10
C ARG A 538 29.57 7.03 5.00
N ARG A 539 28.37 6.59 5.38
CA ARG A 539 27.50 7.28 6.36
C ARG A 539 28.10 7.27 7.77
N ARG A 540 28.69 6.15 8.21
CA ARG A 540 29.40 6.05 9.50
C ARG A 540 30.67 6.90 9.56
N TRP A 541 31.38 7.06 8.44
CA TRP A 541 32.53 7.96 8.34
C TRP A 541 32.15 9.45 8.35
N ARG A 542 31.01 9.84 7.76
CA ARG A 542 30.52 11.23 7.82
C ARG A 542 29.98 11.64 9.20
N LEU A 543 29.48 10.70 10.01
CA LEU A 543 29.00 10.97 11.38
C LEU A 543 30.10 10.98 12.46
N ARG A 544 31.33 10.53 12.14
CA ARG A 544 32.50 10.63 13.03
C ARG A 544 33.36 11.88 12.79
N GLY A 545 32.98 12.75 11.85
CA GLY A 545 33.76 13.93 11.41
C GLY A 545 33.32 15.29 11.94
N ARG A 546 32.40 15.39 12.93
CA ARG A 546 32.03 16.67 13.53
C ARG A 546 31.74 16.54 15.03
N LYS A 547 32.82 16.41 15.80
CA LYS A 547 32.82 16.71 17.24
C LYS A 547 34.18 17.32 17.60
N GLN A 548 34.35 18.62 17.31
CA GLN A 548 35.16 19.54 18.11
C GLN A 548 34.90 21.00 17.70
N LEU A 549 35.06 21.88 18.70
CA LEU A 549 34.67 23.29 18.84
C LEU A 549 33.17 23.54 19.05
N SER A 550 32.68 24.15 20.13
CA SER A 550 33.23 24.67 21.39
C SER A 550 31.98 25.27 22.07
N ASP A 551 31.50 24.68 23.15
CA ASP A 551 31.51 25.26 24.51
C ASP A 551 31.05 26.72 24.62
N LYS A 552 29.88 26.91 25.26
CA LYS A 552 29.75 27.79 26.44
C LYS A 552 28.50 27.45 27.25
N ALA A 553 28.76 27.03 28.48
CA ALA A 553 27.83 26.78 29.58
C ALA A 553 27.16 28.06 30.10
N VAL A 554 26.01 27.93 30.76
CA VAL A 554 25.70 28.55 32.07
C VAL A 554 24.73 27.64 32.85
N TYR A 555 24.95 27.62 34.15
CA TYR A 555 24.57 26.66 35.20
C TYR A 555 23.25 27.01 35.94
N ASN A 556 22.92 26.12 36.89
CA ASN A 556 22.10 26.25 38.11
C ASN A 556 20.59 25.98 37.99
N ASP A 557 19.93 25.29 38.93
CA ASP A 557 20.32 24.40 40.04
C ASP A 557 19.01 23.95 40.74
N LEU A 558 19.12 22.97 41.65
CA LEU A 558 18.14 22.59 42.71
C LEU A 558 16.82 21.92 42.25
N GLU A 559 16.29 20.83 42.84
CA GLU A 559 16.53 20.19 44.13
C GLU A 559 16.17 18.69 44.07
N THR A 560 16.96 17.90 44.79
CA THR A 560 16.72 16.54 45.26
C THR A 560 15.48 16.41 46.16
N VAL A 561 14.84 15.23 46.23
CA VAL A 561 14.76 14.37 47.44
C VAL A 561 14.26 12.96 47.06
N ASN A 562 14.92 11.97 47.68
CA ASN A 562 14.78 10.52 47.61
C ASN A 562 13.42 9.95 48.04
N GLY A 563 13.17 8.69 47.66
CA GLY A 563 12.18 7.84 48.34
C GLY A 563 12.00 6.45 47.74
N VAL A 564 12.93 5.54 48.08
CA VAL A 564 12.85 4.09 47.86
C VAL A 564 11.71 3.47 48.71
N VAL A 565 11.01 2.44 48.22
CA VAL A 565 10.75 1.13 48.88
C VAL A 565 9.82 0.23 48.05
N SER A 566 10.19 -1.04 48.05
CA SER A 566 9.66 -2.24 47.39
C SER A 566 8.23 -2.69 47.76
N GLY A 567 7.61 -3.45 46.83
CA GLY A 567 7.27 -4.86 47.09
C GLY A 567 5.79 -5.29 47.16
N GLY A 568 5.43 -6.27 46.32
CA GLY A 568 4.26 -7.19 46.42
C GLY A 568 2.97 -6.65 45.78
N GLY A 569 2.18 -7.34 44.95
CA GLY A 569 1.98 -8.77 44.68
C GLY A 569 0.47 -9.05 44.78
N GLY A 570 -0.20 -9.56 43.73
CA GLY A 570 -1.57 -10.08 43.84
C GLY A 570 -2.50 -9.86 42.63
N CYS A 571 -3.27 -10.90 42.28
CA CYS A 571 -4.02 -11.15 41.05
C CYS A 571 -5.43 -10.49 40.94
N GLY A 572 -5.97 -10.54 39.71
CA GLY A 572 -7.37 -10.24 39.31
C GLY A 572 -7.38 -9.17 38.21
N GLY A 573 -7.99 -9.30 37.04
CA GLY A 573 -9.13 -10.08 36.57
C GLY A 573 -10.01 -9.12 35.77
N GLY A 574 -10.20 -9.37 34.47
CA GLY A 574 -11.31 -8.84 33.66
C GLY A 574 -11.27 -7.37 33.19
N GLY A 575 -11.08 -7.19 31.88
CA GLY A 575 -12.15 -6.67 31.03
C GLY A 575 -12.44 -5.16 30.93
N ILE A 576 -12.06 -4.62 29.76
CA ILE A 576 -12.80 -3.75 28.81
C ILE A 576 -13.09 -2.26 29.15
N SER A 577 -12.76 -1.42 28.16
CA SER A 577 -13.27 -0.07 27.84
C SER A 577 -12.76 1.06 28.75
N GLU A 578 -12.44 2.28 28.29
CA GLU A 578 -12.91 3.00 27.12
C GLU A 578 -12.03 4.27 26.91
N ARG A 579 -11.84 4.63 25.64
CA ARG A 579 -11.69 5.96 25.03
C ARG A 579 -10.82 7.05 25.68
N GLU A 580 -9.86 7.44 24.85
CA GLU A 580 -9.25 8.76 24.72
C GLU A 580 -10.29 9.89 24.61
N ALA A 581 -9.98 11.02 25.26
CA ALA A 581 -10.58 12.32 24.96
C ALA A 581 -9.46 13.33 24.68
N PHE A 582 -9.37 13.78 23.42
CA PHE A 582 -8.61 14.94 23.00
C PHE A 582 -9.40 16.22 23.31
N LEU A 583 -8.73 17.19 23.94
CA LEU A 583 -9.18 18.58 24.08
C LEU A 583 -8.38 19.48 23.13
N GLY A 584 -9.08 20.25 22.30
CA GLY A 584 -8.56 21.42 21.58
C GLY A 584 -9.14 22.72 22.17
N PRO A 585 -8.39 23.84 22.25
CA PRO A 585 -8.83 25.05 22.97
C PRO A 585 -9.25 26.26 22.09
N ASN A 586 -10.20 27.03 22.65
CA ASN A 586 -10.46 28.50 22.55
C ASN A 586 -11.05 29.11 21.24
N GLY A 587 -12.08 30.00 21.26
CA GLY A 587 -12.86 30.57 22.37
C GLY A 587 -13.85 31.71 21.98
N LEU A 588 -14.80 31.98 22.91
CA LEU A 588 -15.37 33.28 23.38
C LEU A 588 -16.38 34.06 22.49
N PHE A 589 -17.51 34.67 22.92
CA PHE A 589 -18.21 35.07 24.19
C PHE A 589 -19.75 35.15 23.84
N LYS A 590 -20.81 35.07 24.69
CA LYS A 590 -21.17 35.91 25.86
C LYS A 590 -22.48 35.38 26.57
N ILE A 591 -22.34 34.99 27.85
CA ILE A 591 -23.19 35.09 29.06
C ILE A 591 -24.71 35.39 28.98
N SER A 592 -25.57 34.55 29.60
CA SER A 592 -26.42 34.89 30.76
C SER A 592 -27.13 33.65 31.35
N ASN A 593 -27.36 33.68 32.66
CA ASN A 593 -27.58 32.53 33.55
C ASN A 593 -29.02 32.45 34.09
N SER A 594 -29.34 31.28 34.65
CA SER A 594 -30.45 30.92 35.56
C SER A 594 -31.81 30.50 34.96
N THR A 595 -32.08 29.20 35.06
CA THR A 595 -33.43 28.60 35.08
C THR A 595 -33.65 27.95 36.44
N ALA A 596 -34.75 28.28 37.11
CA ALA A 596 -35.37 27.45 38.13
C ALA A 596 -36.87 27.66 38.14
N ARG A 597 -37.61 26.54 38.19
CA ARG A 597 -39.03 26.37 38.57
C ARG A 597 -40.07 26.93 37.57
N LEU A 598 -41.29 26.41 37.44
CA LEU A 598 -42.01 25.15 37.71
C LEU A 598 -43.42 25.40 37.11
N SER A 599 -44.21 24.33 36.91
CA SER A 599 -45.69 24.30 36.81
C SER A 599 -46.43 24.96 35.63
N MET A 600 -46.92 24.07 34.75
CA MET A 600 -48.34 23.76 34.43
C MET A 600 -49.41 24.86 34.24
N ALA A 601 -50.04 24.73 33.06
CA ALA A 601 -51.47 24.78 32.73
C ALA A 601 -52.18 26.12 32.53
N LEU A 602 -52.84 26.26 31.36
CA LEU A 602 -54.11 26.98 31.21
C LEU A 602 -54.86 26.61 29.90
N HIS A 603 -56.18 26.42 30.06
CA HIS A 603 -57.27 26.19 29.11
C HIS A 603 -57.45 27.35 28.10
N ALA A 604 -57.81 27.12 26.82
CA ALA A 604 -59.16 26.98 26.18
C ALA A 604 -60.14 28.16 26.51
N ALA A 605 -60.97 28.74 25.63
CA ALA A 605 -61.56 28.47 24.31
C ALA A 605 -61.88 29.86 23.63
N ASP A 606 -62.44 30.05 22.44
CA ASP A 606 -63.69 29.49 21.87
C ASP A 606 -63.93 30.05 20.44
N SER A 607 -64.61 29.29 19.57
CA SER A 607 -65.63 29.66 18.55
C SER A 607 -65.79 28.64 17.39
N ARG A 608 -67.02 28.12 17.26
CA ARG A 608 -67.62 27.19 16.24
C ARG A 608 -68.66 27.97 15.38
N PRO A 609 -69.56 27.39 14.51
CA PRO A 609 -69.80 26.01 13.96
C PRO A 609 -69.98 25.98 12.40
N GLY A 610 -70.30 24.92 11.62
CA GLY A 610 -70.63 23.49 11.78
C GLY A 610 -71.20 22.88 10.45
N TYR A 611 -71.27 21.53 10.28
CA TYR A 611 -72.38 20.70 9.72
C TYR A 611 -71.97 19.24 9.29
N ARG A 612 -72.68 18.22 9.85
CA ARG A 612 -73.15 16.86 9.38
C ARG A 612 -72.24 15.92 8.53
N HIS A 613 -72.30 14.57 8.53
CA HIS A 613 -72.94 13.45 9.26
C HIS A 613 -72.29 12.12 8.75
N ASN A 614 -72.14 11.08 9.60
CA ASN A 614 -72.32 9.62 9.39
C ASN A 614 -71.27 8.68 10.03
N HIS A 615 -71.82 7.64 10.68
CA HIS A 615 -71.31 6.53 11.51
C HIS A 615 -71.03 5.25 10.66
N PRO A 616 -70.78 4.03 11.22
CA PRO A 616 -69.75 3.57 12.19
C PRO A 616 -69.15 2.17 11.85
N ALA A 617 -68.20 1.67 12.67
CA ALA A 617 -68.07 0.30 13.22
C ALA A 617 -66.61 0.08 13.69
N ASP A 618 -66.25 -0.06 14.97
CA ASP A 618 -66.51 -1.12 15.98
C ASP A 618 -65.42 -2.22 15.99
N GLY A 619 -64.97 -2.64 17.19
CA GLY A 619 -64.19 -3.88 17.37
C GLY A 619 -62.76 -3.80 17.94
N SER A 620 -62.65 -3.58 19.26
CA SER A 620 -62.03 -4.47 20.28
C SER A 620 -60.75 -5.30 20.02
N LEU A 621 -59.89 -5.25 21.07
CA LEU A 621 -59.01 -6.32 21.63
C LEU A 621 -57.77 -6.74 20.81
N ALA A 622 -56.64 -7.20 21.35
CA ALA A 622 -55.97 -7.20 22.65
C ALA A 622 -54.67 -8.00 22.47
N ARG A 623 -53.67 -7.73 23.34
CA ARG A 623 -52.59 -8.63 23.85
C ARG A 623 -51.71 -9.38 22.83
N GLY A 624 -50.39 -9.46 22.98
CA GLY A 624 -49.57 -9.49 24.19
C GLY A 624 -49.05 -10.91 24.39
N GLU A 625 -47.73 -11.10 24.44
CA GLU A 625 -47.15 -12.41 24.80
C GLU A 625 -45.99 -12.26 25.80
N ARG A 626 -46.11 -13.01 26.90
CA ARG A 626 -44.98 -13.59 27.62
C ARG A 626 -45.45 -14.80 28.44
N HIS A 627 -44.64 -15.87 28.36
CA HIS A 627 -44.44 -17.01 29.26
C HIS A 627 -45.10 -18.38 28.99
N CYS A 628 -44.24 -19.28 28.47
CA CYS A 628 -43.82 -20.60 28.97
C CYS A 628 -44.81 -21.50 29.76
N LEU A 629 -45.04 -22.72 29.25
CA LEU A 629 -44.64 -24.04 29.83
C LEU A 629 -45.31 -25.20 29.05
N SER A 630 -44.56 -26.28 28.81
CA SER A 630 -45.01 -27.59 28.27
C SER A 630 -45.63 -28.48 29.37
N PRO A 631 -45.95 -29.79 29.19
CA PRO A 631 -46.14 -30.63 27.99
C PRO A 631 -47.43 -31.51 28.03
N GLY A 632 -47.70 -32.31 26.97
CA GLY A 632 -48.29 -33.65 27.14
C GLY A 632 -49.53 -34.04 26.30
N GLN A 633 -49.31 -35.07 25.48
CA GLN A 633 -50.18 -36.22 25.16
C GLN A 633 -51.37 -36.10 24.18
N ASP A 634 -51.14 -36.76 23.04
CA ASP A 634 -51.86 -37.91 22.45
C ASP A 634 -53.35 -37.88 22.04
N PHE A 635 -53.54 -38.58 20.92
CA PHE A 635 -54.74 -39.16 20.29
C PHE A 635 -55.61 -38.27 19.38
N MET A 636 -56.23 -38.72 18.27
CA MET A 636 -56.04 -39.78 17.25
C MET A 636 -57.30 -39.74 16.34
N TRP A 637 -57.17 -40.13 15.05
CA TRP A 637 -58.21 -40.44 14.01
C TRP A 637 -58.92 -39.28 13.30
N ARG A 638 -58.77 -39.12 11.96
CA ARG A 638 -59.40 -39.86 10.81
C ARG A 638 -60.91 -39.56 10.68
N ASP A 639 -61.56 -39.37 9.53
CA ASP A 639 -61.44 -39.88 8.15
C ASP A 639 -61.79 -38.73 7.15
N GLU A 640 -61.12 -38.55 6.00
CA GLU A 640 -61.37 -39.14 4.65
C GLU A 640 -62.78 -39.06 4.05
N ALA A 641 -62.90 -38.30 2.94
CA ALA A 641 -63.73 -38.50 1.72
C ALA A 641 -63.71 -37.18 0.91
N ALA A 642 -63.65 -37.07 -0.42
CA ALA A 642 -63.59 -38.02 -1.52
C ALA A 642 -63.12 -37.30 -2.81
N LEU A 643 -62.41 -38.06 -3.65
CA LEU A 643 -62.36 -38.12 -5.13
C LEU A 643 -63.05 -37.07 -6.01
N GLY A 644 -62.37 -36.70 -7.11
CA GLY A 644 -63.01 -36.19 -8.32
C GLY A 644 -62.05 -35.66 -9.39
N SER A 645 -61.60 -36.54 -10.29
CA SER A 645 -60.74 -36.29 -11.45
C SER A 645 -61.29 -35.35 -12.53
N GLY A 646 -60.39 -34.76 -13.34
CA GLY A 646 -60.49 -34.87 -14.80
C GLY A 646 -60.30 -33.60 -15.66
N MET A 647 -59.28 -33.67 -16.55
CA MET A 647 -59.10 -32.97 -17.84
C MET A 647 -58.95 -31.43 -17.80
N GLY A 648 -57.97 -30.77 -18.42
CA GLY A 648 -57.09 -31.11 -19.53
C GLY A 648 -57.34 -30.12 -20.67
N MET A 649 -56.35 -29.28 -21.03
CA MET A 649 -56.09 -28.84 -22.42
C MET A 649 -54.87 -27.90 -22.53
N ARG A 650 -53.94 -28.37 -23.38
CA ARG A 650 -52.93 -27.70 -24.23
C ARG A 650 -51.80 -26.90 -23.62
#